data_AF-A0A2E7RW61-F1
#
_entry.id   AF-A0A2E7RW61-F1
#
_cell.length_a   1.000
_cell.length_b   1.000
_cell.length_c   1.000
_cell.angle_alpha   90.00
_cell.angle_beta   90.00
_cell.angle_gamma   90.00
#
_symmetry.space_group_name_H-M   'P 1'
#
loop_
_entity.id
_entity.type
_entity.pdbx_description
1 polymer ?
#
loop_
_entity_poly.entity_id
_entity_poly.type
_entity_poly.pdbx_seq_one_letter_code
_entity_poly.pdbx_strand_id
1 'polypeptide(L)'
;MEPATEHPGPPPSSSRRSVVRTALLVLVLVGLVVGGLRSWWLSRPNVDELLESAEAAMRWKEFRDAQRLATSAARRAPERADAWWLAGQAAGQRGAFEDAVRLYDRNPDSGSPVSRVADSRAAAAELLLYRLHRAEDAERQFRAALIIDSDHASAGRGLSVLLAISGRRREAVRWIRKRIEAGDVTADELNMLDAGGGTRYETDLMTACRKRVPEDPVALMGVATESLRTHRFDQAVELSSLVMAQHRFPVVAGAVMGRGLLETDRFQDLLTWQRGLSDGAETDPEVWMIRGEYQQRFGAATSAARCFWEVLRIDPDHRAANYRLAELLQGLKGTQAAEPFRVRTRQLQELKAINDRAADRGATVSPTIVRSKVELLRRMGRLWEAWGWTRVIARQANPPTWATDLQRELAEEVPRDPPRMVQPARNPANGVDLAEWSTGKWPAGSLAGNGRTQDDQDGWPRFRNDASAAGVEMKYVNGGDPDRPGQQMFEFTGGGVAVLDFDRDGWPDLYFTQGSAWPVDLASTVHTDRLFRNLGDGRFEDVTQAAGLSSTGFGQGVTVGDFDGDGWPDLHVGNIGKNRLYHNNGDGTFVDTTGASGVTGDRWTTSSAIADIDGDGVADLYVVNYLSGSDVFTRMCRSFSGRSRMCQPFQFPAAADRLYRGQGDGTFADVTGSAGVDGVGGKGLGLVVAGFDEDSGRLGVFVANDTRANFLYRHGSDSRAGAMSLHENGLVAGAGLNGNGRAEGSMGIAAGDADGDGRLDLFVTNFLDETNTFYGGLGQGRFNDTTHQAGLAASSHNTLGFGTQFLDADLDGDLDLVVTNGHVDDYTRAGRPYRMAPQYYRNRGDGRFDLGAAEDLGPHFAERYLGRGLARLDWNRDGRPDVVITAVDVPAVLLTNSTEASGHWL
;
A
#
# COMPACT_ATOMS: atom_id res chain seq x y z
N MET A 1 125.57 -36.57 22.59
CA MET A 1 126.55 -36.51 21.48
C MET A 1 125.96 -35.62 20.41
N GLU A 2 126.48 -34.40 20.30
CA GLU A 2 126.55 -33.66 19.03
C GLU A 2 127.22 -34.53 17.93
N PRO A 3 127.06 -34.25 16.60
CA PRO A 3 127.14 -32.89 16.05
C PRO A 3 126.30 -32.52 14.79
N ALA A 4 126.30 -31.20 14.55
CA ALA A 4 126.47 -30.47 13.27
C ALA A 4 125.33 -30.38 12.21
N THR A 5 124.58 -29.29 12.34
CA THR A 5 124.29 -28.21 11.35
C THR A 5 124.66 -28.36 9.86
N GLU A 6 123.65 -28.14 8.99
CA GLU A 6 123.79 -27.48 7.67
C GLU A 6 122.54 -26.61 7.35
N HIS A 7 122.75 -25.48 6.68
CA HIS A 7 121.82 -24.36 6.46
C HIS A 7 120.66 -24.65 5.46
N PRO A 8 119.50 -23.95 5.57
CA PRO A 8 118.42 -24.04 4.58
C PRO A 8 118.64 -23.11 3.37
N GLY A 9 118.36 -23.64 2.17
CA GLY A 9 118.36 -22.91 0.89
C GLY A 9 117.18 -21.93 0.71
N PRO A 10 117.20 -21.11 -0.36
CA PRO A 10 116.29 -19.97 -0.53
C PRO A 10 114.84 -20.37 -0.88
N PRO A 11 113.84 -19.53 -0.56
CA PRO A 11 112.43 -19.83 -0.82
C PRO A 11 112.07 -19.62 -2.32
N PRO A 12 111.08 -20.37 -2.85
CA PRO A 12 110.68 -20.26 -4.25
C PRO A 12 109.87 -18.98 -4.52
N SER A 13 110.25 -18.29 -5.59
CA SER A 13 109.57 -17.11 -6.12
C SER A 13 108.29 -17.51 -6.88
N SER A 14 107.14 -17.51 -6.20
CA SER A 14 105.84 -17.57 -6.91
C SER A 14 104.69 -16.95 -6.10
N SER A 15 104.52 -15.62 -6.11
CA SER A 15 103.27 -15.04 -5.57
C SER A 15 102.74 -13.77 -6.24
N ARG A 16 103.41 -13.17 -7.24
CA ARG A 16 102.86 -11.98 -7.92
C ARG A 16 101.72 -12.29 -8.92
N ARG A 17 101.66 -13.48 -9.53
CA ARG A 17 100.58 -13.83 -10.48
C ARG A 17 99.30 -14.32 -9.81
N SER A 18 99.38 -14.83 -8.58
CA SER A 18 98.23 -15.31 -7.79
C SER A 18 97.41 -14.13 -7.24
N VAL A 19 98.06 -13.15 -6.61
CA VAL A 19 97.40 -11.97 -6.03
C VAL A 19 96.69 -11.12 -7.09
N VAL A 20 97.30 -10.96 -8.28
CA VAL A 20 96.67 -10.22 -9.39
C VAL A 20 95.47 -10.97 -9.97
N ARG A 21 95.52 -12.30 -10.07
CA ARG A 21 94.36 -13.10 -10.52
C ARG A 21 93.20 -13.04 -9.52
N THR A 22 93.48 -13.14 -8.23
CA THR A 22 92.44 -13.04 -7.19
C THR A 22 91.85 -11.63 -7.12
N ALA A 23 92.67 -10.59 -7.25
CA ALA A 23 92.19 -9.19 -7.31
C ALA A 23 91.33 -8.91 -8.56
N LEU A 24 91.71 -9.46 -9.73
CA LEU A 24 90.90 -9.37 -10.94
C LEU A 24 89.58 -10.15 -10.80
N LEU A 25 89.59 -11.33 -10.18
CA LEU A 25 88.39 -12.12 -9.96
C LEU A 25 87.41 -11.41 -9.02
N VAL A 26 87.92 -10.78 -7.96
CA VAL A 26 87.12 -9.97 -7.03
C VAL A 26 86.58 -8.72 -7.73
N LEU A 27 87.38 -8.03 -8.56
CA LEU A 27 86.90 -6.88 -9.34
C LEU A 27 85.83 -7.27 -10.37
N VAL A 28 85.94 -8.43 -11.00
CA VAL A 28 84.92 -8.97 -11.91
C VAL A 28 83.65 -9.38 -11.15
N LEU A 29 83.78 -10.02 -9.97
CA LEU A 29 82.65 -10.35 -9.10
C LEU A 29 81.95 -9.09 -8.58
N VAL A 30 82.71 -8.08 -8.14
CA VAL A 30 82.16 -6.78 -7.74
C VAL A 30 81.53 -6.08 -8.96
N GLY A 31 82.13 -6.15 -10.14
CA GLY A 31 81.55 -5.63 -11.38
C GLY A 31 80.26 -6.34 -11.80
N LEU A 32 80.15 -7.66 -11.59
CA LEU A 32 78.95 -8.45 -11.84
C LEU A 32 77.88 -8.24 -10.77
N VAL A 33 78.26 -8.04 -9.51
CA VAL A 33 77.34 -7.73 -8.41
C VAL A 33 76.85 -6.28 -8.52
N VAL A 34 77.71 -5.32 -8.84
CA VAL A 34 77.34 -3.92 -9.09
C VAL A 34 76.55 -3.80 -10.40
N GLY A 35 76.95 -4.52 -11.45
CA GLY A 35 76.21 -4.61 -12.71
C GLY A 35 74.87 -5.31 -12.56
N GLY A 36 74.80 -6.38 -11.76
CA GLY A 36 73.57 -7.10 -11.42
C GLY A 36 72.66 -6.30 -10.49
N LEU A 37 73.20 -5.58 -9.50
CA LEU A 37 72.46 -4.65 -8.65
C LEU A 37 71.97 -3.45 -9.45
N ARG A 38 72.77 -2.90 -10.37
CA ARG A 38 72.40 -1.78 -11.24
C ARG A 38 71.37 -2.20 -12.28
N SER A 39 71.50 -3.39 -12.88
CA SER A 39 70.47 -4.00 -13.75
C SER A 39 69.20 -4.28 -12.95
N TRP A 40 69.29 -4.85 -11.75
CA TRP A 40 68.13 -5.07 -10.88
C TRP A 40 67.45 -3.77 -10.44
N TRP A 41 68.22 -2.69 -10.22
CA TRP A 41 67.69 -1.36 -9.91
C TRP A 41 67.04 -0.69 -11.13
N LEU A 42 67.62 -0.86 -12.33
CA LEU A 42 67.09 -0.37 -13.60
C LEU A 42 65.93 -1.23 -14.15
N SER A 43 65.79 -2.48 -13.72
CA SER A 43 64.72 -3.41 -14.09
C SER A 43 63.56 -3.44 -13.08
N ARG A 44 63.54 -2.56 -12.07
CA ARG A 44 62.37 -2.42 -11.21
C ARG A 44 61.28 -1.74 -12.02
N PRO A 45 60.10 -2.36 -12.18
CA PRO A 45 59.05 -1.74 -12.96
C PRO A 45 58.68 -0.40 -12.33
N ASN A 46 58.57 0.62 -13.16
CA ASN A 46 58.17 1.95 -12.73
C ASN A 46 56.67 1.96 -12.31
N VAL A 47 56.18 3.08 -11.79
CA VAL A 47 54.79 3.15 -11.28
C VAL A 47 53.77 2.87 -12.37
N ASP A 48 53.99 3.37 -13.59
CA ASP A 48 53.05 3.19 -14.71
C ASP A 48 53.05 1.75 -15.22
N GLU A 49 54.21 1.11 -15.34
CA GLU A 49 54.33 -0.33 -15.69
C GLU A 49 53.65 -1.24 -14.67
N LEU A 50 53.73 -0.89 -13.37
CA LEU A 50 53.02 -1.60 -12.32
C LEU A 50 51.50 -1.43 -12.44
N LEU A 51 51.02 -0.25 -12.83
CA LEU A 51 49.59 0.00 -13.03
C LEU A 51 49.06 -0.68 -14.28
N GLU A 52 49.77 -0.63 -15.40
CA GLU A 52 49.41 -1.36 -16.62
C GLU A 52 49.34 -2.87 -16.37
N SER A 53 50.30 -3.41 -15.62
CA SER A 53 50.31 -4.82 -15.22
C SER A 53 49.14 -5.15 -14.28
N ALA A 54 48.82 -4.26 -13.35
CA ALA A 54 47.68 -4.42 -12.46
C ALA A 54 46.34 -4.36 -13.21
N GLU A 55 46.20 -3.47 -14.20
CA GLU A 55 45.02 -3.39 -15.07
C GLU A 55 44.90 -4.63 -15.96
N ALA A 56 46.01 -5.14 -16.49
CA ALA A 56 46.02 -6.40 -17.22
C ALA A 56 45.52 -7.54 -16.32
N ALA A 57 46.05 -7.65 -15.10
CA ALA A 57 45.59 -8.64 -14.12
C ALA A 57 44.10 -8.47 -13.78
N MET A 58 43.59 -7.23 -13.69
CA MET A 58 42.14 -6.97 -13.55
C MET A 58 41.32 -7.51 -14.72
N ARG A 59 41.77 -7.26 -15.97
CA ARG A 59 41.09 -7.78 -17.18
C ARG A 59 41.06 -9.31 -17.22
N TRP A 60 42.12 -9.96 -16.73
CA TRP A 60 42.21 -11.43 -16.63
C TRP A 60 41.57 -12.01 -15.37
N LYS A 61 40.91 -11.18 -14.54
CA LYS A 61 40.26 -11.58 -13.27
C LYS A 61 41.25 -12.15 -12.23
N GLU A 62 42.53 -11.83 -12.34
CA GLU A 62 43.59 -12.19 -11.40
C GLU A 62 43.64 -11.18 -10.24
N PHE A 63 42.54 -11.06 -9.51
CA PHE A 63 42.31 -9.96 -8.56
C PHE A 63 43.35 -9.87 -7.43
N ARG A 64 43.92 -10.99 -6.99
CA ARG A 64 44.97 -11.01 -5.96
C ARG A 64 46.26 -10.36 -6.49
N ASP A 65 46.59 -10.60 -7.75
CA ASP A 65 47.81 -10.09 -8.38
C ASP A 65 47.64 -8.64 -8.78
N ALA A 66 46.47 -8.29 -9.32
CA ALA A 66 46.05 -6.90 -9.53
C ALA A 66 46.17 -6.06 -8.24
N GLN A 67 45.62 -6.55 -7.13
CA GLN A 67 45.67 -5.84 -5.84
C GLN A 67 47.11 -5.64 -5.38
N ARG A 68 47.95 -6.68 -5.47
CA ARG A 68 49.36 -6.64 -5.05
C ARG A 68 50.17 -5.63 -5.87
N LEU A 69 50.02 -5.66 -7.20
CA LEU A 69 50.70 -4.76 -8.12
C LEU A 69 50.25 -3.30 -7.93
N ALA A 70 48.94 -3.06 -7.88
CA ALA A 70 48.37 -1.73 -7.65
C ALA A 70 48.75 -1.16 -6.28
N THR A 71 48.73 -1.97 -5.22
CA THR A 71 49.18 -1.54 -3.88
C THR A 71 50.69 -1.20 -3.88
N SER A 72 51.49 -1.95 -4.64
CA SER A 72 52.93 -1.64 -4.80
C SER A 72 53.13 -0.32 -5.54
N ALA A 73 52.35 -0.06 -6.60
CA ALA A 73 52.36 1.23 -7.30
C ALA A 73 51.97 2.38 -6.35
N ALA A 74 50.87 2.22 -5.61
CA ALA A 74 50.33 3.21 -4.70
C ALA A 74 51.27 3.54 -3.53
N ARG A 75 52.03 2.56 -3.02
CA ARG A 75 53.06 2.81 -1.99
C ARG A 75 54.27 3.57 -2.51
N ARG A 76 54.59 3.44 -3.80
CA ARG A 76 55.73 4.11 -4.45
C ARG A 76 55.39 5.54 -4.87
N ALA A 77 54.13 5.79 -5.21
CA ALA A 77 53.59 7.10 -5.53
C ALA A 77 52.26 7.31 -4.77
N PRO A 78 52.30 7.64 -3.47
CA PRO A 78 51.10 7.81 -2.64
C PRO A 78 50.12 8.87 -3.16
N GLU A 79 50.61 9.85 -3.92
CA GLU A 79 49.85 10.91 -4.57
C GLU A 79 48.99 10.44 -5.76
N ARG A 80 49.20 9.21 -6.25
CA ARG A 80 48.48 8.64 -7.41
C ARG A 80 47.16 7.98 -7.00
N ALA A 81 46.05 8.70 -7.20
CA ALA A 81 44.71 8.21 -6.89
C ALA A 81 44.28 6.97 -7.69
N ASP A 82 44.70 6.87 -8.95
CA ASP A 82 44.43 5.73 -9.83
C ASP A 82 45.04 4.42 -9.29
N ALA A 83 46.19 4.50 -8.62
CA ALA A 83 46.82 3.34 -7.98
C ALA A 83 46.04 2.82 -6.77
N TRP A 84 45.59 3.72 -5.88
CA TRP A 84 44.75 3.36 -4.74
C TRP A 84 43.37 2.86 -5.19
N TRP A 85 42.78 3.51 -6.18
CA TRP A 85 41.52 3.11 -6.80
C TRP A 85 41.59 1.68 -7.35
N LEU A 86 42.60 1.38 -8.17
CA LEU A 86 42.77 0.05 -8.77
C LEU A 86 43.02 -1.03 -7.71
N ALA A 87 43.77 -0.70 -6.65
CA ALA A 87 44.00 -1.60 -5.53
C ALA A 87 42.69 -1.90 -4.76
N GLY A 88 41.86 -0.88 -4.52
CA GLY A 88 40.55 -1.03 -3.90
C GLY A 88 39.58 -1.85 -4.75
N GLN A 89 39.53 -1.60 -6.06
CA GLN A 89 38.69 -2.37 -6.99
C GLN A 89 39.06 -3.86 -6.97
N ALA A 90 40.35 -4.17 -7.07
CA ALA A 90 40.85 -5.53 -7.05
C ALA A 90 40.52 -6.24 -5.73
N ALA A 91 40.66 -5.56 -4.59
CA ALA A 91 40.26 -6.10 -3.29
C ALA A 91 38.75 -6.37 -3.22
N GLY A 92 37.93 -5.47 -3.75
CA GLY A 92 36.47 -5.60 -3.80
C GLY A 92 36.03 -6.81 -4.63
N GLN A 93 36.59 -7.00 -5.83
CA GLN A 93 36.30 -8.15 -6.70
C GLN A 93 36.72 -9.50 -6.09
N ARG A 94 37.70 -9.49 -5.18
CA ARG A 94 38.13 -10.67 -4.40
C ARG A 94 37.18 -11.00 -3.24
N GLY A 95 36.21 -10.13 -2.93
CA GLY A 95 35.37 -10.24 -1.73
C GLY A 95 36.05 -9.77 -0.44
N ALA A 96 37.23 -9.14 -0.53
CA ALA A 96 37.95 -8.58 0.62
C ALA A 96 37.47 -7.15 0.91
N PHE A 97 36.20 -7.00 1.27
CA PHE A 97 35.53 -5.70 1.32
C PHE A 97 36.12 -4.72 2.36
N GLU A 98 36.51 -5.19 3.55
CA GLU A 98 37.20 -4.36 4.55
C GLU A 98 38.56 -3.88 4.05
N ASP A 99 39.30 -4.72 3.31
CA ASP A 99 40.57 -4.32 2.69
C ASP A 99 40.33 -3.26 1.61
N ALA A 100 39.30 -3.44 0.79
CA ALA A 100 38.93 -2.52 -0.28
C ALA A 100 38.59 -1.12 0.27
N VAL A 101 37.76 -1.04 1.31
CA VAL A 101 37.42 0.23 1.97
C VAL A 101 38.68 0.91 2.50
N ARG A 102 39.57 0.19 3.20
CA ARG A 102 40.82 0.75 3.70
C ARG A 102 41.76 1.24 2.59
N LEU A 103 41.73 0.62 1.42
CA LEU A 103 42.53 1.03 0.26
C LEU A 103 41.96 2.28 -0.40
N TYR A 104 40.64 2.37 -0.55
CA TYR A 104 39.97 3.57 -1.03
C TYR A 104 40.19 4.77 -0.09
N ASP A 105 40.14 4.55 1.23
CA ASP A 105 40.34 5.62 2.23
C ASP A 105 41.75 6.22 2.24
N ARG A 106 42.74 5.53 1.67
CA ARG A 106 44.13 6.01 1.54
C ARG A 106 44.34 6.96 0.37
N ASN A 107 43.36 7.11 -0.50
CA ASN A 107 43.45 8.00 -1.64
C ASN A 107 43.52 9.46 -1.15
N PRO A 108 44.59 10.23 -1.47
CA PRO A 108 44.78 11.57 -0.93
C PRO A 108 43.80 12.58 -1.54
N ASP A 109 43.28 13.48 -0.70
CA ASP A 109 42.34 14.53 -1.14
C ASP A 109 43.03 15.64 -1.98
N SER A 110 44.37 15.66 -2.07
CA SER A 110 45.16 16.66 -2.80
C SER A 110 46.15 16.05 -3.81
N GLY A 111 46.30 16.65 -4.99
CA GLY A 111 47.33 16.28 -5.98
C GLY A 111 46.92 15.23 -7.01
N SER A 112 45.66 14.81 -7.02
CA SER A 112 45.09 13.81 -7.94
C SER A 112 43.89 14.37 -8.71
N PRO A 113 43.45 13.74 -9.83
CA PRO A 113 42.20 14.11 -10.47
C PRO A 113 41.05 13.98 -9.47
N VAL A 114 40.35 15.10 -9.24
CA VAL A 114 39.23 15.24 -8.29
C VAL A 114 38.20 14.11 -8.45
N SER A 115 37.96 13.65 -9.69
CA SER A 115 37.05 12.55 -10.00
C SER A 115 37.44 11.21 -9.38
N ARG A 116 38.73 10.83 -9.36
CA ARG A 116 39.18 9.52 -8.86
C ARG A 116 39.09 9.38 -7.34
N VAL A 117 39.24 10.49 -6.63
CA VAL A 117 39.07 10.51 -5.18
C VAL A 117 37.58 10.36 -4.84
N ALA A 118 36.71 11.10 -5.54
CA ALA A 118 35.26 10.95 -5.39
C ALA A 118 34.78 9.53 -5.74
N ASP A 119 35.29 8.94 -6.83
CA ASP A 119 35.02 7.54 -7.21
C ASP A 119 35.36 6.59 -6.06
N SER A 120 36.54 6.76 -5.44
CA SER A 120 37.02 5.92 -4.34
C SER A 120 36.11 6.02 -3.11
N ARG A 121 35.71 7.25 -2.73
CA ARG A 121 34.78 7.50 -1.62
C ARG A 121 33.40 6.88 -1.90
N ALA A 122 32.89 7.04 -3.12
CA ALA A 122 31.61 6.46 -3.53
C ALA A 122 31.63 4.92 -3.51
N ALA A 123 32.68 4.30 -4.05
CA ALA A 123 32.82 2.84 -4.04
C ALA A 123 33.00 2.28 -2.62
N ALA A 124 33.72 2.98 -1.75
CA ALA A 124 33.81 2.62 -0.34
C ALA A 124 32.44 2.67 0.34
N ALA A 125 31.64 3.71 0.08
CA ALA A 125 30.29 3.86 0.60
C ALA A 125 29.36 2.70 0.19
N GLU A 126 29.38 2.31 -1.09
CA GLU A 126 28.58 1.18 -1.59
C GLU A 126 28.95 -0.14 -0.89
N LEU A 127 30.25 -0.40 -0.70
CA LEU A 127 30.71 -1.59 0.04
C LEU A 127 30.28 -1.55 1.50
N LEU A 128 30.40 -0.38 2.15
CA LEU A 128 29.97 -0.19 3.53
C LEU A 128 28.48 -0.48 3.69
N LEU A 129 27.64 0.00 2.77
CA LEU A 129 26.20 -0.19 2.85
C LEU A 129 25.77 -1.63 2.52
N TYR A 130 26.12 -2.11 1.33
CA TYR A 130 25.54 -3.34 0.77
C TYR A 130 26.29 -4.62 1.13
N ARG A 131 27.57 -4.53 1.52
CA ARG A 131 28.40 -5.71 1.82
C ARG A 131 28.81 -5.81 3.29
N LEU A 132 29.09 -4.67 3.92
CA LEU A 132 29.54 -4.62 5.31
C LEU A 132 28.43 -4.19 6.28
N HIS A 133 27.30 -3.70 5.78
CA HIS A 133 26.11 -3.29 6.54
C HIS A 133 26.42 -2.26 7.64
N ARG A 134 27.15 -1.19 7.29
CA ARG A 134 27.52 -0.06 8.17
C ARG A 134 26.96 1.23 7.58
N ALA A 135 25.72 1.56 7.91
CA ALA A 135 24.92 2.58 7.23
C ALA A 135 25.44 4.00 7.50
N GLU A 136 25.77 4.34 8.75
CA GLU A 136 26.32 5.67 9.07
C GLU A 136 27.68 5.91 8.39
N ASP A 137 28.53 4.89 8.34
CA ASP A 137 29.82 4.98 7.65
C ASP A 137 29.66 5.16 6.15
N ALA A 138 28.69 4.46 5.54
CA ALA A 138 28.35 4.65 4.13
C ALA A 138 27.85 6.07 3.84
N GLU A 139 26.96 6.61 4.68
CA GLU A 139 26.46 7.98 4.53
C GLU A 139 27.62 8.99 4.56
N ARG A 140 28.53 8.84 5.51
CA ARG A 140 29.71 9.73 5.64
C ARG A 140 30.56 9.69 4.36
N GLN A 141 30.78 8.51 3.80
CA GLN A 141 31.58 8.35 2.57
C GLN A 141 30.86 8.89 1.33
N PHE A 142 29.54 8.70 1.21
CA PHE A 142 28.77 9.32 0.13
C PHE A 142 28.81 10.86 0.21
N ARG A 143 28.64 11.43 1.41
CA ARG A 143 28.75 12.88 1.61
C ARG A 143 30.16 13.38 1.30
N ALA A 144 31.20 12.65 1.68
CA ALA A 144 32.59 12.99 1.36
C ALA A 144 32.83 13.01 -0.16
N ALA A 145 32.33 12.01 -0.90
CA ALA A 145 32.38 12.00 -2.36
C ALA A 145 31.71 13.25 -2.96
N LEU A 146 30.55 13.64 -2.43
CA LEU A 146 29.77 14.78 -2.92
C LEU A 146 30.31 16.16 -2.51
N ILE A 147 31.19 16.22 -1.51
CA ILE A 147 31.96 17.44 -1.21
C ILE A 147 33.05 17.64 -2.27
N ILE A 148 33.66 16.55 -2.74
CA ILE A 148 34.74 16.55 -3.73
C ILE A 148 34.18 16.78 -5.14
N ASP A 149 33.17 15.99 -5.53
CA ASP A 149 32.45 16.13 -6.78
C ASP A 149 30.94 16.17 -6.49
N SER A 150 30.39 17.38 -6.47
CA SER A 150 29.00 17.61 -6.12
C SER A 150 27.99 17.02 -7.11
N ASP A 151 28.45 16.61 -8.30
CA ASP A 151 27.63 16.02 -9.36
C ASP A 151 27.96 14.54 -9.60
N HIS A 152 28.69 13.91 -8.68
CA HIS A 152 29.04 12.50 -8.76
C HIS A 152 27.78 11.60 -8.72
N ALA A 153 27.52 10.90 -9.82
CA ALA A 153 26.30 10.13 -10.04
C ALA A 153 26.06 9.04 -8.99
N SER A 154 27.03 8.12 -8.79
CA SER A 154 26.85 6.99 -7.86
C SER A 154 26.68 7.44 -6.42
N ALA A 155 27.47 8.42 -5.96
CA ALA A 155 27.36 8.96 -4.62
C ALA A 155 26.03 9.67 -4.38
N GLY A 156 25.57 10.49 -5.34
CA GLY A 156 24.27 11.16 -5.26
C GLY A 156 23.12 10.16 -5.19
N ARG A 157 23.17 9.09 -5.99
CA ARG A 157 22.17 8.02 -6.00
C ARG A 157 22.16 7.22 -4.70
N GLY A 158 23.33 6.74 -4.26
CA GLY A 158 23.47 5.97 -3.02
C GLY A 158 23.03 6.77 -1.79
N LEU A 159 23.37 8.05 -1.73
CA LEU A 159 22.90 8.94 -0.66
C LEU A 159 21.39 9.16 -0.72
N SER A 160 20.82 9.35 -1.92
CA SER A 160 19.36 9.51 -2.10
C SER A 160 18.59 8.29 -1.57
N VAL A 161 19.05 7.08 -1.90
CA VAL A 161 18.48 5.82 -1.41
C VAL A 161 18.55 5.77 0.12
N LEU A 162 19.73 5.99 0.69
CA LEU A 162 19.96 5.89 2.13
C LEU A 162 19.12 6.92 2.93
N LEU A 163 19.00 8.14 2.42
CA LEU A 163 18.15 9.18 2.99
C LEU A 163 16.67 8.80 2.89
N ALA A 164 16.22 8.27 1.75
CA ALA A 164 14.84 7.88 1.56
C ALA A 164 14.41 6.74 2.50
N ILE A 165 15.20 5.67 2.61
CA ILE A 165 14.89 4.52 3.47
C ILE A 165 15.02 4.82 4.97
N SER A 166 15.74 5.90 5.34
CA SER A 166 15.82 6.39 6.73
C SER A 166 14.84 7.52 7.03
N GLY A 167 13.80 7.70 6.21
CA GLY A 167 12.74 8.70 6.43
C GLY A 167 13.12 10.14 6.09
N ARG A 168 14.39 10.42 5.75
CA ARG A 168 14.93 11.76 5.43
C ARG A 168 14.69 12.15 3.96
N ARG A 169 13.49 11.89 3.46
CA ARG A 169 13.11 12.07 2.04
C ARG A 169 13.35 13.48 1.51
N ARG A 170 13.11 14.51 2.33
CA ARG A 170 13.31 15.92 1.93
C ARG A 170 14.78 16.25 1.65
N GLU A 171 15.71 15.63 2.36
CA GLU A 171 17.14 15.74 2.03
C GLU A 171 17.46 15.02 0.71
N ALA A 172 16.83 13.86 0.45
CA ALA A 172 17.04 13.09 -0.78
C ALA A 172 16.62 13.85 -2.05
N VAL A 173 15.53 14.61 -1.98
CA VAL A 173 14.98 15.39 -3.13
C VAL A 173 16.03 16.28 -3.78
N ARG A 174 16.93 16.90 -2.99
CA ARG A 174 18.01 17.75 -3.53
C ARG A 174 18.91 16.99 -4.50
N TRP A 175 19.27 15.75 -4.15
CA TRP A 175 20.20 14.93 -4.90
C TRP A 175 19.53 14.34 -6.15
N ILE A 176 18.27 13.89 -6.03
CA ILE A 176 17.47 13.45 -7.18
C ILE A 176 17.32 14.61 -8.18
N ARG A 177 17.06 15.83 -7.72
CA ARG A 177 16.99 17.01 -8.58
C ARG A 177 18.29 17.26 -9.35
N LYS A 178 19.45 17.16 -8.69
CA LYS A 178 20.75 17.25 -9.39
C LYS A 178 20.90 16.19 -10.49
N ARG A 179 20.38 14.98 -10.31
CA ARG A 179 20.37 13.94 -11.36
C ARG A 179 19.41 14.27 -12.50
N ILE A 180 18.27 14.88 -12.18
CA ILE A 180 17.35 15.41 -13.20
C ILE A 180 18.05 16.49 -14.02
N GLU A 181 18.79 17.40 -13.40
CA GLU A 181 19.57 18.46 -14.06
C GLU A 181 20.68 17.89 -14.96
N ALA A 182 21.47 16.95 -14.45
CA ALA A 182 22.55 16.28 -15.18
C ALA A 182 22.02 15.39 -16.32
N GLY A 183 20.83 14.81 -16.17
CA GLY A 183 20.19 13.96 -17.18
C GLY A 183 20.46 12.48 -17.09
N ASP A 184 21.03 12.05 -15.98
CA ASP A 184 21.35 10.68 -15.67
C ASP A 184 20.37 10.06 -14.65
N VAL A 185 19.31 10.78 -14.26
CA VAL A 185 18.26 10.29 -13.34
C VAL A 185 17.66 8.96 -13.79
N THR A 186 17.28 8.08 -12.89
CA THR A 186 16.62 6.80 -13.20
C THR A 186 15.12 6.84 -12.86
N ALA A 187 14.35 5.88 -13.39
CA ALA A 187 12.94 5.73 -13.01
C ALA A 187 12.78 5.46 -11.51
N ASP A 188 13.69 4.69 -10.92
CA ASP A 188 13.76 4.36 -9.50
C ASP A 188 13.95 5.61 -8.63
N GLU A 189 14.86 6.51 -9.04
CA GLU A 189 15.07 7.80 -8.38
C GLU A 189 13.83 8.71 -8.51
N LEU A 190 13.14 8.72 -9.65
CA LEU A 190 11.91 9.50 -9.81
C LEU A 190 10.75 8.93 -9.00
N ASN A 191 10.68 7.61 -8.82
CA ASN A 191 9.67 6.97 -7.97
C ASN A 191 9.84 7.35 -6.49
N MET A 192 11.06 7.70 -6.04
CA MET A 192 11.29 8.24 -4.69
C MET A 192 10.70 9.65 -4.49
N LEU A 193 10.41 10.38 -5.57
CA LEU A 193 9.72 11.67 -5.51
C LEU A 193 8.20 11.53 -5.43
N ASP A 194 7.66 10.32 -5.48
CA ASP A 194 6.22 10.11 -5.48
C ASP A 194 5.59 10.54 -4.14
N ALA A 195 4.53 11.35 -4.24
CA ALA A 195 3.81 11.92 -3.11
C ALA A 195 3.11 10.86 -2.22
N GLY A 196 3.08 9.59 -2.66
CA GLY A 196 2.50 8.46 -1.94
C GLY A 196 3.48 7.60 -1.13
N GLY A 197 4.75 8.01 -0.97
CA GLY A 197 5.74 7.22 -0.21
C GLY A 197 6.26 6.01 -0.96
N GLY A 198 6.53 6.17 -2.27
CA GLY A 198 6.98 5.14 -3.22
C GLY A 198 8.37 4.53 -2.97
N THR A 199 8.70 4.15 -1.74
CA THR A 199 9.94 3.43 -1.42
C THR A 199 9.62 1.96 -1.14
N ARG A 200 9.47 1.15 -2.20
CA ARG A 200 9.67 -0.31 -2.15
C ARG A 200 11.17 -0.63 -2.17
N TYR A 201 11.93 -0.16 -1.19
CA TYR A 201 13.34 -0.51 -1.09
C TYR A 201 13.61 -1.34 0.16
N GLU A 202 14.14 -2.55 -0.09
CA GLU A 202 15.00 -3.36 0.78
C GLU A 202 14.78 -3.15 2.30
N THR A 203 13.61 -3.52 2.80
CA THR A 203 13.31 -3.62 4.25
C THR A 203 14.37 -4.44 5.00
N ASP A 204 14.99 -5.37 4.29
CA ASP A 204 16.03 -6.24 4.79
C ASP A 204 17.37 -5.51 4.99
N LEU A 205 17.65 -4.44 4.23
CA LEU A 205 18.94 -3.74 4.29
C LEU A 205 19.15 -3.02 5.62
N MET A 206 18.17 -2.22 6.07
CA MET A 206 18.28 -1.52 7.37
C MET A 206 18.25 -2.50 8.54
N THR A 207 17.48 -3.57 8.41
CA THR A 207 17.48 -4.67 9.38
C THR A 207 18.85 -5.36 9.46
N ALA A 208 19.49 -5.62 8.33
CA ALA A 208 20.85 -6.17 8.26
C ALA A 208 21.89 -5.22 8.86
N CYS A 209 21.79 -3.91 8.57
CA CYS A 209 22.66 -2.88 9.15
C CYS A 209 22.51 -2.83 10.68
N ARG A 210 21.29 -2.84 11.20
CA ARG A 210 21.03 -2.87 12.64
C ARG A 210 21.55 -4.16 13.28
N LYS A 211 21.41 -5.31 12.63
CA LYS A 211 21.98 -6.57 13.14
C LYS A 211 23.51 -6.51 13.24
N ARG A 212 24.17 -5.80 12.33
CA ARG A 212 25.62 -5.64 12.31
C ARG A 212 26.11 -4.62 13.34
N VAL A 213 25.44 -3.47 13.43
CA VAL A 213 25.73 -2.37 14.36
C VAL A 213 24.40 -1.92 14.99
N PRO A 214 24.02 -2.46 16.17
CA PRO A 214 22.71 -2.20 16.78
C PRO A 214 22.40 -0.74 17.05
N GLU A 215 23.43 0.06 17.36
CA GLU A 215 23.31 1.47 17.72
C GLU A 215 23.49 2.42 16.53
N ASP A 216 23.64 1.93 15.30
CA ASP A 216 23.80 2.79 14.11
C ASP A 216 22.54 3.67 13.92
N PRO A 217 22.65 5.01 14.01
CA PRO A 217 21.49 5.90 14.00
C PRO A 217 20.75 5.88 12.66
N VAL A 218 21.43 5.63 11.54
CA VAL A 218 20.81 5.55 10.22
C VAL A 218 19.99 4.26 10.12
N ALA A 219 20.55 3.16 10.59
CA ALA A 219 19.85 1.87 10.62
C ALA A 219 18.65 1.89 11.58
N LEU A 220 18.80 2.44 12.79
CA LEU A 220 17.72 2.62 13.75
C LEU A 220 16.57 3.43 13.16
N MET A 221 16.87 4.58 12.55
CA MET A 221 15.87 5.43 11.91
C MET A 221 15.17 4.74 10.73
N GLY A 222 15.91 3.98 9.93
CA GLY A 222 15.36 3.20 8.83
C GLY A 222 14.38 2.12 9.32
N VAL A 223 14.77 1.37 10.36
CA VAL A 223 13.88 0.36 10.96
C VAL A 223 12.69 1.01 11.68
N ALA A 224 12.85 2.18 12.31
CA ALA A 224 11.75 2.92 12.93
C ALA A 224 10.71 3.38 11.89
N THR A 225 11.17 3.96 10.78
CA THR A 225 10.33 4.39 9.65
C THR A 225 9.57 3.20 9.05
N GLU A 226 10.26 2.07 8.88
CA GLU A 226 9.64 0.82 8.41
C GLU A 226 8.64 0.25 9.43
N SER A 227 8.93 0.35 10.72
CA SER A 227 8.03 -0.10 11.79
C SER A 227 6.74 0.71 11.75
N LEU A 228 6.82 2.02 11.53
CA LEU A 228 5.64 2.88 11.33
C LEU A 228 4.85 2.49 10.07
N ARG A 229 5.54 2.24 8.95
CA ARG A 229 4.91 1.76 7.70
C ARG A 229 4.25 0.38 7.83
N THR A 230 4.72 -0.43 8.78
CA THR A 230 4.21 -1.77 9.09
C THR A 230 3.40 -1.80 10.38
N HIS A 231 2.94 -0.63 10.86
CA HIS A 231 2.05 -0.46 12.01
C HIS A 231 2.56 -1.07 13.33
N ARG A 232 3.86 -1.30 13.43
CA ARG A 232 4.56 -1.67 14.67
C ARG A 232 4.91 -0.39 15.43
N PHE A 233 3.87 0.30 15.90
CA PHE A 233 4.00 1.65 16.46
C PHE A 233 4.86 1.72 17.71
N ASP A 234 4.73 0.76 18.64
CA ASP A 234 5.57 0.72 19.84
C ASP A 234 7.05 0.58 19.49
N GLN A 235 7.36 -0.27 18.52
CA GLN A 235 8.73 -0.43 18.01
C GLN A 235 9.21 0.85 17.31
N ALA A 236 8.35 1.54 16.57
CA ALA A 236 8.70 2.83 15.97
C ALA A 236 9.01 3.89 17.04
N VAL A 237 8.22 3.96 18.11
CA VAL A 237 8.43 4.87 19.26
C VAL A 237 9.73 4.54 19.99
N GLU A 238 9.99 3.26 20.28
CA GLU A 238 11.22 2.81 20.94
C GLU A 238 12.46 3.18 20.13
N LEU A 239 12.50 2.82 18.85
CA LEU A 239 13.66 3.04 17.99
C LEU A 239 13.93 4.52 17.72
N SER A 240 12.87 5.30 17.49
CA SER A 240 13.02 6.76 17.31
C SER A 240 13.50 7.45 18.59
N SER A 241 13.07 6.97 19.77
CA SER A 241 13.56 7.48 21.05
C SER A 241 15.06 7.23 21.24
N LEU A 242 15.58 6.07 20.81
CA LEU A 242 17.01 5.79 20.82
C LEU A 242 17.80 6.75 19.91
N VAL A 243 17.29 7.01 18.70
CA VAL A 243 17.91 7.96 17.76
C VAL A 243 17.94 9.37 18.35
N MET A 244 16.86 9.80 19.01
CA MET A 244 16.80 11.10 19.70
C MET A 244 17.78 11.18 20.87
N ALA A 245 17.93 10.11 21.66
CA ALA A 245 18.89 10.04 22.76
C ALA A 245 20.34 10.17 22.30
N GLN A 246 20.64 9.75 21.06
CA GLN A 246 21.94 9.95 20.42
C GLN A 246 22.12 11.37 19.84
N HIS A 247 21.13 12.26 19.96
CA HIS A 247 21.07 13.58 19.33
C HIS A 247 21.23 13.55 17.80
N ARG A 248 20.73 12.48 17.17
CA ARG A 248 20.75 12.30 15.72
C ARG A 248 19.35 12.55 15.16
N PHE A 249 19.28 13.22 14.00
CA PHE A 249 18.05 13.46 13.23
C PHE A 249 16.82 13.88 14.08
N PRO A 250 16.95 14.84 15.02
CA PRO A 250 15.94 15.05 16.06
C PRO A 250 14.56 15.41 15.52
N VAL A 251 14.49 16.10 14.37
CA VAL A 251 13.24 16.44 13.70
C VAL A 251 12.52 15.20 13.15
N VAL A 252 13.22 14.36 12.37
CA VAL A 252 12.63 13.17 11.73
C VAL A 252 12.34 12.08 12.76
N ALA A 253 13.24 11.88 13.72
CA ALA A 253 13.00 10.95 14.83
C ALA A 253 11.83 11.40 15.70
N GLY A 254 11.74 12.70 16.02
CA GLY A 254 10.60 13.29 16.71
C GLY A 254 9.29 13.09 15.96
N ALA A 255 9.26 13.31 14.64
CA ALA A 255 8.07 13.07 13.82
C ALA A 255 7.61 11.60 13.87
N VAL A 256 8.52 10.63 13.69
CA VAL A 256 8.20 9.20 13.75
C VAL A 256 7.72 8.78 15.14
N MET A 257 8.36 9.29 16.21
CA MET A 257 7.92 9.06 17.58
C MET A 257 6.50 9.58 17.81
N GLY A 258 6.24 10.84 17.44
CA GLY A 258 4.95 11.49 17.62
C GLY A 258 3.83 10.77 16.86
N ARG A 259 4.08 10.35 15.61
CA ARG A 259 3.12 9.53 14.86
C ARG A 259 2.82 8.22 15.59
N GLY A 260 3.85 7.47 16.02
CA GLY A 260 3.64 6.22 16.75
C GLY A 260 2.84 6.40 18.05
N LEU A 261 3.08 7.48 18.80
CA LEU A 261 2.31 7.81 20.01
C LEU A 261 0.86 8.18 19.70
N LEU A 262 0.61 8.90 18.59
CA LEU A 262 -0.74 9.25 18.15
C LEU A 262 -1.53 8.02 17.71
N GLU A 263 -0.92 7.11 16.95
CA GLU A 263 -1.59 5.88 16.49
C GLU A 263 -1.90 4.89 17.62
N THR A 264 -1.22 5.03 18.77
CA THR A 264 -1.43 4.20 19.97
C THR A 264 -2.23 4.91 21.07
N ASP A 265 -2.84 6.06 20.76
CA ASP A 265 -3.64 6.87 21.70
C ASP A 265 -2.90 7.24 23.01
N ARG A 266 -1.56 7.30 22.98
CA ARG A 266 -0.70 7.66 24.12
C ARG A 266 -0.65 9.18 24.30
N PHE A 267 -1.81 9.80 24.52
CA PHE A 267 -1.96 11.26 24.52
C PHE A 267 -1.11 11.98 25.59
N GLN A 268 -0.88 11.35 26.74
CA GLN A 268 0.02 11.91 27.77
C GLN A 268 1.46 12.04 27.29
N ASP A 269 1.94 11.01 26.59
CA ASP A 269 3.26 11.00 26.01
C ASP A 269 3.34 11.99 24.84
N LEU A 270 2.25 12.19 24.10
CA LEU A 270 2.14 13.25 23.09
C LEU A 270 2.27 14.66 23.69
N LEU A 271 1.72 14.92 24.89
CA LEU A 271 1.93 16.21 25.56
C LEU A 271 3.41 16.43 25.89
N THR A 272 4.10 15.38 26.33
CA THR A 272 5.55 15.41 26.62
C THR A 272 6.36 15.59 25.33
N TRP A 273 6.01 14.84 24.28
CA TRP A 273 6.58 14.94 22.95
C TRP A 273 6.50 16.35 22.39
N GLN A 274 5.31 16.98 22.43
CA GLN A 274 5.10 18.34 21.91
C GLN A 274 6.00 19.38 22.61
N ARG A 275 6.24 19.21 23.93
CA ARG A 275 7.15 20.09 24.71
C ARG A 275 8.62 19.80 24.44
N GLY A 276 8.96 18.57 24.06
CA GLY A 276 10.31 18.10 23.80
C GLY A 276 10.76 18.18 22.34
N LEU A 277 9.93 18.71 21.44
CA LEU A 277 10.29 18.91 20.04
C LEU A 277 11.49 19.85 19.91
N SER A 278 12.45 19.48 19.05
CA SER A 278 13.64 20.30 18.80
C SER A 278 13.35 21.56 18.01
N ASP A 279 14.28 22.51 18.04
CA ASP A 279 14.30 23.64 17.10
C ASP A 279 14.20 23.12 15.65
N GLY A 280 13.36 23.78 14.86
CA GLY A 280 13.10 23.39 13.46
C GLY A 280 12.09 22.26 13.27
N ALA A 281 11.48 21.69 14.32
CA ALA A 281 10.41 20.70 14.19
C ALA A 281 9.25 21.19 13.30
N GLU A 282 8.95 22.49 13.33
CA GLU A 282 7.91 23.11 12.50
C GLU A 282 8.23 23.15 11.00
N THR A 283 9.46 22.82 10.62
CA THR A 283 9.81 22.68 9.21
C THR A 283 9.34 21.35 8.65
N ASP A 284 9.00 20.37 9.50
CA ASP A 284 8.56 19.04 9.09
C ASP A 284 7.02 18.96 9.01
N PRO A 285 6.46 18.55 7.85
CA PRO A 285 5.01 18.48 7.68
C PRO A 285 4.35 17.48 8.65
N GLU A 286 5.04 16.40 9.04
CA GLU A 286 4.46 15.36 9.88
C GLU A 286 4.17 15.86 11.29
N VAL A 287 5.01 16.75 11.82
CA VAL A 287 4.77 17.41 13.12
C VAL A 287 3.47 18.20 13.10
N TRP A 288 3.21 18.95 12.02
CA TRP A 288 1.95 19.68 11.84
C TRP A 288 0.77 18.74 11.61
N MET A 289 0.99 17.62 10.92
CA MET A 289 -0.04 16.60 10.73
C MET A 289 -0.49 16.01 12.07
N ILE A 290 0.46 15.59 12.92
CA ILE A 290 0.20 15.08 14.27
C ILE A 290 -0.56 16.10 15.11
N ARG A 291 -0.14 17.38 15.06
CA ARG A 291 -0.85 18.47 15.75
C ARG A 291 -2.28 18.61 15.25
N GLY A 292 -2.50 18.60 13.94
CA GLY A 292 -3.83 18.74 13.34
C GLY A 292 -4.77 17.59 13.71
N GLU A 293 -4.29 16.36 13.63
CA GLU A 293 -5.05 15.17 14.01
C GLU A 293 -5.36 15.15 15.50
N TYR A 294 -4.40 15.51 16.36
CA TYR A 294 -4.66 15.69 17.79
C TYR A 294 -5.79 16.70 18.02
N GLN A 295 -5.73 17.88 17.40
CA GLN A 295 -6.79 18.89 17.55
C GLN A 295 -8.14 18.37 17.03
N GLN A 296 -8.15 17.61 15.94
CA GLN A 296 -9.37 17.02 15.39
C GLN A 296 -9.98 15.98 16.35
N ARG A 297 -9.17 15.13 17.00
CA ARG A 297 -9.63 14.15 18.01
C ARG A 297 -10.28 14.80 19.22
N PHE A 298 -9.91 16.03 19.55
CA PHE A 298 -10.50 16.82 20.64
C PHE A 298 -11.50 17.88 20.16
N GLY A 299 -12.07 17.72 18.95
CA GLY A 299 -13.15 18.57 18.42
C GLY A 299 -12.76 20.00 18.02
N ALA A 300 -11.46 20.32 17.97
CA ALA A 300 -10.96 21.65 17.66
C ALA A 300 -10.77 21.86 16.14
N ALA A 301 -11.87 21.83 15.38
CA ALA A 301 -11.88 21.86 13.90
C ALA A 301 -11.08 23.03 13.28
N THR A 302 -11.24 24.26 13.79
CA THR A 302 -10.50 25.44 13.31
C THR A 302 -8.98 25.29 13.50
N SER A 303 -8.57 24.70 14.63
CA SER A 303 -7.15 24.46 14.92
C SER A 303 -6.56 23.30 14.13
N ALA A 304 -7.35 22.25 13.89
CA ALA A 304 -6.98 21.18 12.97
C ALA A 304 -6.75 21.73 11.55
N ALA A 305 -7.68 22.54 11.03
CA ALA A 305 -7.58 23.16 9.71
C ALA A 305 -6.34 24.07 9.59
N ARG A 306 -6.04 24.86 10.63
CA ARG A 306 -4.80 25.65 10.72
C ARG A 306 -3.56 24.77 10.56
N CYS A 307 -3.49 23.67 11.29
CA CYS A 307 -2.34 22.76 11.26
C CYS A 307 -2.18 22.07 9.90
N PHE A 308 -3.27 21.55 9.31
CA PHE A 308 -3.22 20.95 7.97
C PHE A 308 -2.84 21.96 6.88
N TRP A 309 -3.21 23.22 7.03
CA TRP A 309 -2.75 24.28 6.13
C TRP A 309 -1.23 24.51 6.22
N GLU A 310 -0.64 24.46 7.43
CA GLU A 310 0.82 24.51 7.58
C GLU A 310 1.52 23.30 6.95
N VAL A 311 0.92 22.10 7.05
CA VAL A 311 1.40 20.92 6.30
C VAL A 311 1.51 21.25 4.81
N LEU A 312 0.45 21.80 4.21
CA LEU A 312 0.38 22.06 2.76
C LEU A 312 1.22 23.24 2.28
N ARG A 313 1.65 24.12 3.20
CA ARG A 313 2.67 25.14 2.89
C ARG A 313 4.06 24.53 2.72
N ILE A 314 4.33 23.46 3.45
CA ILE A 314 5.61 22.74 3.45
C ILE A 314 5.62 21.67 2.36
N ASP A 315 4.55 20.87 2.29
CA ASP A 315 4.35 19.77 1.35
C ASP A 315 2.96 19.88 0.68
N PRO A 316 2.87 20.58 -0.46
CA PRO A 316 1.60 20.84 -1.15
C PRO A 316 0.88 19.58 -1.65
N ASP A 317 1.62 18.47 -1.80
CA ASP A 317 1.12 17.20 -2.29
C ASP A 317 0.82 16.21 -1.16
N HIS A 318 0.85 16.66 0.11
CA HIS A 318 0.51 15.83 1.26
C HIS A 318 -0.95 15.38 1.18
N ARG A 319 -1.15 14.08 0.94
CA ARG A 319 -2.45 13.48 0.61
C ARG A 319 -3.49 13.68 1.71
N ALA A 320 -3.15 13.28 2.94
CA ALA A 320 -4.07 13.36 4.07
C ALA A 320 -4.44 14.81 4.41
N ALA A 321 -3.49 15.74 4.29
CA ALA A 321 -3.73 17.15 4.62
C ALA A 321 -4.61 17.83 3.57
N ASN A 322 -4.43 17.55 2.27
CA ASN A 322 -5.33 18.06 1.23
C ASN A 322 -6.76 17.57 1.45
N TYR A 323 -6.93 16.29 1.76
CA TYR A 323 -8.25 15.71 1.98
C TYR A 323 -8.92 16.25 3.25
N ARG A 324 -8.26 16.13 4.41
CA ARG A 324 -8.82 16.59 5.69
C ARG A 324 -9.08 18.09 5.72
N LEU A 325 -8.20 18.91 5.12
CA LEU A 325 -8.43 20.34 5.05
C LEU A 325 -9.61 20.70 4.15
N ALA A 326 -9.81 19.98 3.03
CA ALA A 326 -10.97 20.19 2.18
C ALA A 326 -12.28 19.95 2.94
N GLU A 327 -12.36 18.85 3.69
CA GLU A 327 -13.55 18.49 4.47
C GLU A 327 -13.83 19.50 5.59
N LEU A 328 -12.78 19.91 6.33
CA LEU A 328 -12.94 20.94 7.36
C LEU A 328 -13.34 22.30 6.76
N LEU A 329 -12.74 22.72 5.64
CA LEU A 329 -13.09 23.98 4.99
C LEU A 329 -14.49 23.96 4.40
N GLN A 330 -14.99 22.81 3.96
CA GLN A 330 -16.38 22.69 3.49
C GLN A 330 -17.36 23.10 4.60
N GLY A 331 -17.14 22.64 5.84
CA GLY A 331 -17.95 23.03 6.99
C GLY A 331 -17.67 24.44 7.51
N LEU A 332 -16.42 24.90 7.49
CA LEU A 332 -15.99 26.17 8.13
C LEU A 332 -16.10 27.40 7.21
N LYS A 333 -15.84 27.25 5.92
CA LYS A 333 -15.76 28.36 4.93
C LYS A 333 -16.57 28.10 3.64
N GLY A 334 -17.18 26.92 3.47
CA GLY A 334 -17.98 26.56 2.31
C GLY A 334 -17.17 26.06 1.10
N THR A 335 -17.89 25.68 0.05
CA THR A 335 -17.36 24.94 -1.12
C THR A 335 -16.23 25.66 -1.85
N GLN A 336 -16.30 26.99 -1.99
CA GLN A 336 -15.28 27.76 -2.72
C GLN A 336 -13.89 27.64 -2.07
N ALA A 337 -13.82 27.56 -0.74
CA ALA A 337 -12.56 27.41 -0.01
C ALA A 337 -12.05 25.96 -0.04
N ALA A 338 -12.96 24.97 -0.07
CA ALA A 338 -12.62 23.54 -0.08
C ALA A 338 -12.16 23.04 -1.46
N GLU A 339 -12.75 23.56 -2.54
CA GLU A 339 -12.61 23.00 -3.88
C GLU A 339 -11.17 22.91 -4.41
N PRO A 340 -10.26 23.89 -4.21
CA PRO A 340 -8.88 23.76 -4.66
C PRO A 340 -8.16 22.55 -4.06
N PHE A 341 -8.46 22.21 -2.80
CA PHE A 341 -7.89 21.06 -2.11
C PHE A 341 -8.53 19.76 -2.58
N ARG A 342 -9.83 19.74 -2.89
CA ARG A 342 -10.50 18.58 -3.53
C ARG A 342 -9.94 18.28 -4.91
N VAL A 343 -9.70 19.30 -5.72
CA VAL A 343 -9.02 19.17 -7.02
C VAL A 343 -7.66 18.53 -6.84
N ARG A 344 -6.86 18.99 -5.86
CA ARG A 344 -5.55 18.41 -5.56
C ARG A 344 -5.66 16.95 -5.10
N THR A 345 -6.64 16.62 -4.26
CA THR A 345 -6.92 15.24 -3.84
C THR A 345 -7.22 14.35 -5.05
N ARG A 346 -8.10 14.78 -5.97
CA ARG A 346 -8.39 14.04 -7.22
C ARG A 346 -7.14 13.81 -8.07
N GLN A 347 -6.30 14.83 -8.22
CA GLN A 347 -5.03 14.72 -8.95
C GLN A 347 -4.07 13.72 -8.29
N LEU A 348 -4.01 13.67 -6.95
CA LEU A 348 -3.18 12.71 -6.22
C LEU A 348 -3.70 11.26 -6.32
N GLN A 349 -5.01 11.06 -6.48
CA GLN A 349 -5.59 9.75 -6.82
C GLN A 349 -5.27 9.36 -8.26
N GLU A 350 -5.40 10.28 -9.22
CA GLU A 350 -5.04 10.05 -10.63
C GLU A 350 -3.55 9.69 -10.77
N LEU A 351 -2.67 10.40 -10.04
CA LEU A 351 -1.23 10.12 -10.04
C LEU A 351 -0.92 8.73 -9.49
N LYS A 352 -1.56 8.34 -8.38
CA LYS A 352 -1.46 6.98 -7.82
C LYS A 352 -1.90 5.94 -8.85
N ALA A 353 -3.05 6.14 -9.51
CA ALA A 353 -3.57 5.23 -10.52
C ALA A 353 -2.64 5.07 -11.74
N ILE A 354 -1.93 6.13 -12.12
CA ILE A 354 -0.89 6.07 -13.17
C ILE A 354 0.33 5.27 -12.69
N ASN A 355 0.79 5.53 -11.46
CA ASN A 355 1.95 4.83 -10.88
C ASN A 355 1.68 3.32 -10.71
N ASP A 356 0.48 2.94 -10.25
CA ASP A 356 0.08 1.55 -10.11
C ASP A 356 0.13 0.81 -11.46
N ARG A 357 -0.34 1.45 -12.54
CA ARG A 357 -0.25 0.90 -13.92
C ARG A 357 1.18 0.81 -14.43
N ALA A 358 2.06 1.73 -14.02
CA ALA A 358 3.47 1.69 -14.39
C ALA A 358 4.21 0.52 -13.72
N ALA A 359 3.82 0.15 -12.50
CA ALA A 359 4.45 -0.92 -11.72
C ALA A 359 4.18 -2.34 -12.27
N ASP A 360 3.15 -2.52 -13.11
CA ASP A 360 2.71 -3.83 -13.65
C ASP A 360 3.68 -4.43 -14.70
N ARG A 361 4.55 -3.64 -15.34
CA ARG A 361 5.18 -4.02 -16.63
C ARG A 361 6.67 -4.41 -16.62
N GLY A 362 7.25 -4.77 -15.48
CA GLY A 362 8.68 -5.16 -15.43
C GLY A 362 9.63 -4.02 -15.84
N ALA A 363 10.88 -4.35 -16.19
CA ALA A 363 11.99 -3.40 -16.30
C ALA A 363 11.86 -2.27 -17.35
N THR A 364 10.87 -2.32 -18.25
CA THR A 364 10.71 -1.33 -19.33
C THR A 364 9.57 -0.35 -19.04
N VAL A 365 9.92 0.93 -18.85
CA VAL A 365 8.96 2.00 -18.59
C VAL A 365 8.14 2.31 -19.86
N SER A 366 6.81 2.20 -19.78
CA SER A 366 5.91 2.45 -20.91
C SER A 366 5.83 3.94 -21.29
N PRO A 367 6.14 4.33 -22.55
CA PRO A 367 6.03 5.73 -22.97
C PRO A 367 4.61 6.30 -22.86
N THR A 368 3.57 5.51 -23.18
CA THR A 368 2.18 5.96 -23.11
C THR A 368 1.75 6.31 -21.69
N ILE A 369 2.09 5.47 -20.71
CA ILE A 369 1.76 5.72 -19.30
C ILE A 369 2.51 6.95 -18.79
N VAL A 370 3.80 7.08 -19.14
CA VAL A 370 4.60 8.23 -18.74
C VAL A 370 4.10 9.52 -19.37
N ARG A 371 3.59 9.51 -20.60
CA ARG A 371 2.98 10.69 -21.21
C ARG A 371 1.83 11.24 -20.36
N SER A 372 0.88 10.38 -19.97
CA SER A 372 -0.23 10.79 -19.08
C SER A 372 0.29 11.28 -17.72
N LYS A 373 1.35 10.64 -17.18
CA LYS A 373 2.00 11.09 -15.94
C LYS A 373 2.56 12.50 -16.08
N VAL A 374 3.32 12.78 -17.14
CA VAL A 374 3.94 14.08 -17.42
C VAL A 374 2.89 15.17 -17.59
N GLU A 375 1.80 14.89 -18.31
CA GLU A 375 0.69 15.82 -18.50
C GLU A 375 0.02 16.18 -17.16
N LEU A 376 -0.24 15.19 -16.30
CA LEU A 376 -0.77 15.43 -14.95
C LEU A 376 0.21 16.22 -14.07
N LEU A 377 1.48 15.83 -14.02
CA LEU A 377 2.51 16.51 -13.24
C LEU A 377 2.64 17.99 -13.66
N ARG A 378 2.54 18.30 -14.96
CA ARG A 378 2.53 19.69 -15.46
C ARG A 378 1.31 20.46 -14.95
N ARG A 379 0.10 19.87 -14.96
CA ARG A 379 -1.12 20.48 -14.36
C ARG A 379 -0.97 20.73 -12.86
N MET A 380 -0.31 19.82 -12.14
CA MET A 380 -0.04 19.92 -10.70
C MET A 380 1.07 20.93 -10.36
N GLY A 381 1.83 21.43 -11.34
CA GLY A 381 2.99 22.30 -11.15
C GLY A 381 4.28 21.58 -10.76
N ARG A 382 4.35 20.25 -10.92
CA ARG A 382 5.48 19.38 -10.56
C ARG A 382 6.49 19.23 -11.70
N LEU A 383 6.98 20.38 -12.20
CA LEU A 383 7.74 20.42 -13.45
C LEU A 383 9.08 19.67 -13.39
N TRP A 384 9.74 19.65 -12.23
CA TRP A 384 10.98 18.89 -12.03
C TRP A 384 10.77 17.39 -12.28
N GLU A 385 9.72 16.81 -11.72
CA GLU A 385 9.43 15.39 -11.92
C GLU A 385 8.96 15.13 -13.37
N ALA A 386 8.11 15.99 -13.93
CA ALA A 386 7.69 15.90 -15.33
C ALA A 386 8.89 15.88 -16.28
N TRP A 387 9.86 16.77 -16.06
CA TRP A 387 11.09 16.84 -16.84
C TRP A 387 11.98 15.60 -16.63
N GLY A 388 12.09 15.11 -15.40
CA GLY A 388 12.80 13.86 -15.12
C GLY A 388 12.25 12.67 -15.91
N TRP A 389 10.91 12.52 -15.94
CA TRP A 389 10.25 11.43 -16.66
C TRP A 389 10.44 11.51 -18.18
N THR A 390 10.38 12.70 -18.78
CA THR A 390 10.67 12.85 -20.22
C THR A 390 12.12 12.48 -20.53
N ARG A 391 13.08 12.83 -19.66
CA ARG A 391 14.49 12.43 -19.81
C ARG A 391 14.71 10.92 -19.67
N VAL A 392 13.92 10.20 -18.87
CA VAL A 392 13.96 8.73 -18.80
C VAL A 392 13.47 8.11 -20.11
N ILE A 393 12.36 8.61 -20.65
CA ILE A 393 11.82 8.10 -21.93
C ILE A 393 12.71 8.45 -23.11
N ALA A 394 13.27 9.67 -23.16
CA ALA A 394 14.13 10.13 -24.25
C ALA A 394 15.46 9.35 -24.39
N ARG A 395 15.88 8.63 -23.33
CA ARG A 395 17.08 7.76 -23.35
C ARG A 395 16.81 6.32 -23.79
N GLN A 396 15.55 5.95 -24.00
CA GLN A 396 15.24 4.63 -24.56
C GLN A 396 15.79 4.51 -25.98
N ALA A 397 16.03 3.28 -26.44
CA ALA A 397 16.63 3.03 -27.76
C ALA A 397 15.83 3.66 -28.91
N ASN A 398 14.50 3.71 -28.79
CA ASN A 398 13.59 4.31 -29.76
C ASN A 398 12.61 5.26 -29.03
N PRO A 399 13.01 6.49 -28.69
CA PRO A 399 12.16 7.41 -27.95
C PRO A 399 11.10 8.01 -28.88
N PRO A 400 9.85 8.17 -28.43
CA PRO A 400 8.83 8.87 -29.19
C PRO A 400 9.15 10.38 -29.27
N THR A 401 8.78 11.02 -30.38
CA THR A 401 9.08 12.45 -30.64
C THR A 401 8.55 13.39 -29.55
N TRP A 402 7.35 13.11 -29.03
CA TRP A 402 6.75 13.89 -27.95
C TRP A 402 7.65 13.98 -26.71
N ALA A 403 8.46 12.94 -26.43
CA ALA A 403 9.30 12.93 -25.24
C ALA A 403 10.46 13.92 -25.38
N THR A 404 11.09 13.98 -26.56
CA THR A 404 12.16 14.95 -26.84
C THR A 404 11.65 16.38 -26.95
N ASP A 405 10.44 16.58 -27.49
CA ASP A 405 9.83 17.90 -27.61
C ASP A 405 9.44 18.46 -26.23
N LEU A 406 8.68 17.69 -25.44
CA LEU A 406 8.32 18.08 -24.08
C LEU A 406 9.52 18.21 -23.15
N GLN A 407 10.58 17.40 -23.34
CA GLN A 407 11.82 17.57 -22.58
C GLN A 407 12.44 18.95 -22.81
N ARG A 408 12.41 19.48 -24.04
CA ARG A 408 12.93 20.80 -24.37
C ARG A 408 12.06 21.90 -23.79
N GLU A 409 10.74 21.81 -23.97
CA GLU A 409 9.78 22.76 -23.40
C GLU A 409 9.92 22.85 -21.87
N LEU A 410 9.92 21.71 -21.18
CA LEU A 410 10.02 21.68 -19.72
C LEU A 410 11.37 22.20 -19.20
N ALA A 411 12.44 22.07 -19.98
CA ALA A 411 13.75 22.61 -19.59
C ALA A 411 13.73 24.15 -19.46
N GLU A 412 12.81 24.83 -20.15
CA GLU A 412 12.60 26.28 -20.08
C GLU A 412 11.66 26.68 -18.93
N GLU A 413 10.65 25.84 -18.63
CA GLU A 413 9.63 26.13 -17.61
C GLU A 413 10.05 25.80 -16.16
N VAL A 414 10.99 24.86 -15.98
CA VAL A 414 11.40 24.38 -14.66
C VAL A 414 12.04 25.50 -13.82
N PRO A 415 11.52 25.79 -12.61
CA PRO A 415 12.04 26.86 -11.77
C PRO A 415 13.40 26.48 -11.16
N ARG A 416 14.43 27.26 -11.46
CA ARG A 416 15.82 27.03 -11.01
C ARG A 416 16.22 27.84 -9.77
N ASP A 417 15.61 29.00 -9.52
CA ASP A 417 15.99 29.88 -8.40
C ASP A 417 14.78 30.60 -7.76
N PRO A 418 14.41 30.28 -6.50
CA PRO A 418 14.81 29.10 -5.77
C PRO A 418 14.16 27.85 -6.39
N PRO A 419 14.86 26.69 -6.41
CA PRO A 419 14.30 25.48 -6.98
C PRO A 419 13.19 24.93 -6.09
N ARG A 420 11.97 24.85 -6.63
CA ARG A 420 10.78 24.31 -5.92
C ARG A 420 10.20 23.13 -6.69
N MET A 421 9.88 22.05 -5.97
CA MET A 421 9.26 20.86 -6.58
C MET A 421 7.85 21.12 -7.08
N VAL A 422 7.10 21.99 -6.40
CA VAL A 422 5.77 22.46 -6.81
C VAL A 422 5.83 23.96 -7.06
N GLN A 423 5.34 24.41 -8.21
CA GLN A 423 5.22 25.84 -8.51
C GLN A 423 4.33 26.55 -7.47
N PRO A 424 4.73 27.71 -6.92
CA PRO A 424 3.94 28.43 -5.92
C PRO A 424 2.50 28.75 -6.38
N ALA A 425 2.33 29.13 -7.65
CA ALA A 425 1.01 29.42 -8.23
C ALA A 425 0.10 28.19 -8.35
N ARG A 426 0.64 26.97 -8.16
CA ARG A 426 -0.10 25.72 -8.19
C ARG A 426 -0.31 25.12 -6.80
N ASN A 427 0.25 25.70 -5.74
CA ASN A 427 -0.02 25.25 -4.37
C ASN A 427 -1.39 25.80 -3.90
N PRO A 428 -2.41 24.95 -3.63
CA PRO A 428 -3.71 25.42 -3.17
C PRO A 428 -3.65 26.19 -1.84
N ALA A 429 -2.68 25.88 -0.96
CA ALA A 429 -2.53 26.58 0.32
C ALA A 429 -2.15 28.07 0.18
N ASN A 430 -1.65 28.51 -0.99
CA ASN A 430 -1.37 29.93 -1.22
C ASN A 430 -2.63 30.74 -1.56
N GLY A 431 -3.75 30.09 -1.91
CA GLY A 431 -5.02 30.74 -2.25
C GLY A 431 -5.97 30.93 -1.07
N VAL A 432 -5.66 30.33 0.09
CA VAL A 432 -6.44 30.44 1.32
C VAL A 432 -5.51 30.84 2.44
N ASP A 433 -5.83 31.89 3.19
CA ASP A 433 -5.04 32.28 4.37
C ASP A 433 -5.75 31.87 5.66
N LEU A 434 -5.07 31.06 6.46
CA LEU A 434 -5.50 30.63 7.79
C LEU A 434 -4.51 31.07 8.88
N ALA A 435 -3.56 31.98 8.58
CA ALA A 435 -2.50 32.41 9.51
C ALA A 435 -3.00 32.82 10.90
N GLU A 436 -4.14 33.51 10.95
CA GLU A 436 -4.73 34.06 12.17
C GLU A 436 -5.42 33.00 13.05
N TRP A 437 -5.67 31.80 12.53
CA TRP A 437 -6.30 30.74 13.30
C TRP A 437 -5.31 30.14 14.31
N SER A 438 -5.80 29.83 15.51
CA SER A 438 -4.97 29.21 16.55
C SER A 438 -4.55 27.81 16.13
N THR A 439 -3.30 27.42 16.39
CA THR A 439 -2.80 26.04 16.24
C THR A 439 -3.32 25.09 17.33
N GLY A 440 -4.19 25.58 18.22
CA GLY A 440 -4.86 24.81 19.25
C GLY A 440 -4.11 24.79 20.58
N LYS A 441 -4.84 24.48 21.65
CA LYS A 441 -4.27 24.39 23.00
C LYS A 441 -3.81 22.96 23.28
N TRP A 442 -2.72 22.85 24.03
CA TRP A 442 -2.22 21.59 24.57
C TRP A 442 -2.36 21.66 26.09
N PRO A 443 -3.13 20.77 26.73
CA PRO A 443 -3.34 20.84 28.17
C PRO A 443 -2.01 20.73 28.93
N ALA A 444 -1.89 21.52 30.01
CA ALA A 444 -0.68 21.57 30.83
C ALA A 444 -0.56 20.36 31.79
N GLY A 445 -1.68 19.72 32.14
CA GLY A 445 -1.76 18.59 33.07
C GLY A 445 -2.22 17.28 32.42
N SER A 446 -2.32 16.23 33.24
CA SER A 446 -2.86 14.94 32.82
C SER A 446 -4.27 15.12 32.25
N LEU A 447 -4.51 14.66 31.02
CA LEU A 447 -5.84 14.24 30.60
C LEU A 447 -6.34 13.24 31.64
N ALA A 448 -7.23 13.67 32.52
CA ALA A 448 -7.97 12.73 33.35
C ALA A 448 -8.71 11.83 32.38
N GLY A 449 -8.35 10.54 32.35
CA GLY A 449 -9.14 9.56 31.64
C GLY A 449 -10.55 9.66 32.20
N ASN A 450 -11.50 10.08 31.37
CA ASN A 450 -12.89 9.92 31.70
C ASN A 450 -13.11 8.42 31.85
N GLY A 451 -13.10 7.99 33.10
CA GLY A 451 -13.30 6.62 33.49
C GLY A 451 -14.65 6.17 32.95
N ARG A 452 -14.63 4.98 32.36
CA ARG A 452 -15.78 4.14 32.09
C ARG A 452 -16.74 4.21 33.28
N THR A 453 -17.96 4.69 33.05
CA THR A 453 -19.13 4.17 33.77
C THR A 453 -19.47 2.86 33.08
N GLN A 454 -19.00 1.78 33.68
CA GLN A 454 -19.37 0.42 33.37
C GLN A 454 -20.69 0.17 34.10
N ASP A 455 -21.82 0.35 33.40
CA ASP A 455 -23.02 -0.43 33.73
C ASP A 455 -22.88 -1.76 32.98
N ASP A 456 -22.04 -2.64 33.52
CA ASP A 456 -22.08 -4.07 33.21
C ASP A 456 -23.31 -4.63 33.95
N GLN A 457 -24.45 -4.75 33.26
CA GLN A 457 -25.47 -5.70 33.69
C GLN A 457 -25.89 -6.71 32.62
N ASP A 458 -25.49 -6.56 31.36
CA ASP A 458 -25.82 -7.53 30.30
C ASP A 458 -24.58 -8.24 29.74
N GLY A 459 -24.70 -9.56 29.60
CA GLY A 459 -23.63 -10.44 29.12
C GLY A 459 -23.42 -10.31 27.60
N TRP A 460 -22.26 -10.76 27.11
CA TRP A 460 -22.00 -10.81 25.66
C TRP A 460 -23.02 -11.71 24.94
N PRO A 461 -23.45 -11.33 23.72
CA PRO A 461 -24.23 -12.19 22.86
C PRO A 461 -23.55 -13.54 22.60
N ARG A 462 -24.34 -14.61 22.47
CA ARG A 462 -23.84 -15.96 22.22
C ARG A 462 -24.38 -16.54 20.92
N PHE A 463 -23.49 -17.05 20.09
CA PHE A 463 -23.85 -17.66 18.81
C PHE A 463 -23.43 -19.12 18.73
N ARG A 464 -24.24 -19.91 18.02
CA ARG A 464 -23.94 -21.31 17.67
C ARG A 464 -24.12 -21.50 16.17
N ASN A 465 -23.20 -22.23 15.53
CA ASN A 465 -23.37 -22.62 14.13
C ASN A 465 -24.34 -23.83 14.00
N ASP A 466 -25.53 -23.59 13.48
CA ASP A 466 -26.59 -24.60 13.31
C ASP A 466 -26.78 -25.06 11.85
N ALA A 467 -25.92 -24.64 10.91
CA ALA A 467 -26.11 -24.92 9.47
C ALA A 467 -26.35 -26.41 9.17
N SER A 468 -25.47 -27.29 9.65
CA SER A 468 -25.60 -28.74 9.43
C SER A 468 -26.80 -29.34 10.18
N ALA A 469 -27.08 -28.86 11.40
CA ALA A 469 -28.21 -29.35 12.18
C ALA A 469 -29.56 -28.96 11.54
N ALA A 470 -29.62 -27.79 10.92
CA ALA A 470 -30.78 -27.28 10.21
C ALA A 470 -30.87 -27.80 8.76
N GLY A 471 -29.92 -28.59 8.26
CA GLY A 471 -29.95 -29.16 6.91
C GLY A 471 -29.42 -28.24 5.79
N VAL A 472 -28.73 -27.15 6.14
CA VAL A 472 -28.08 -26.25 5.17
C VAL A 472 -26.69 -26.79 4.81
N GLU A 473 -26.63 -27.63 3.78
CA GLU A 473 -25.39 -28.21 3.26
C GLU A 473 -24.96 -27.53 1.95
N MET A 474 -24.38 -26.32 2.05
CA MET A 474 -23.87 -25.57 0.91
C MET A 474 -22.36 -25.38 0.99
N LYS A 475 -21.63 -25.68 -0.09
CA LYS A 475 -20.21 -25.36 -0.23
C LYS A 475 -19.94 -24.76 -1.61
N TYR A 476 -19.28 -23.60 -1.63
CA TYR A 476 -18.95 -22.91 -2.87
C TYR A 476 -17.79 -23.59 -3.61
N VAL A 477 -17.86 -23.62 -4.94
CA VAL A 477 -16.81 -24.13 -5.84
C VAL A 477 -16.18 -22.97 -6.59
N ASN A 478 -14.96 -22.60 -6.22
CA ASN A 478 -14.28 -21.43 -6.78
C ASN A 478 -13.51 -21.67 -8.09
N GLY A 479 -13.65 -22.85 -8.72
CA GLY A 479 -13.00 -23.18 -9.98
C GLY A 479 -11.47 -23.27 -9.94
N GLY A 480 -10.86 -23.24 -8.75
CA GLY A 480 -9.42 -23.37 -8.57
C GLY A 480 -8.90 -24.77 -8.96
N ASP A 481 -7.76 -24.81 -9.63
CA ASP A 481 -7.05 -26.04 -9.95
C ASP A 481 -6.07 -26.37 -8.79
N PRO A 482 -6.30 -27.44 -8.00
CA PRO A 482 -5.45 -27.76 -6.86
C PRO A 482 -4.01 -28.15 -7.26
N ASP A 483 -3.79 -28.56 -8.51
CA ASP A 483 -2.45 -28.92 -9.01
C ASP A 483 -1.69 -27.69 -9.55
N ARG A 484 -2.34 -26.51 -9.63
CA ARG A 484 -1.74 -25.28 -10.13
C ARG A 484 -1.11 -24.44 -9.01
N PRO A 485 0.16 -24.00 -9.14
CA PRO A 485 0.76 -23.12 -8.15
C PRO A 485 0.25 -21.67 -8.27
N GLY A 486 -0.37 -21.18 -7.20
CA GLY A 486 -0.92 -19.82 -7.08
C GLY A 486 -2.38 -19.74 -7.55
N GLN A 487 -3.03 -18.60 -7.27
CA GLN A 487 -4.46 -18.37 -7.53
C GLN A 487 -4.68 -17.38 -8.70
N GLN A 488 -5.68 -17.65 -9.54
CA GLN A 488 -6.21 -16.71 -10.52
C GLN A 488 -7.14 -15.70 -9.85
N MET A 489 -7.37 -14.57 -10.51
CA MET A 489 -8.07 -13.43 -9.91
C MET A 489 -9.49 -13.78 -9.45
N PHE A 490 -10.22 -14.65 -10.13
CA PHE A 490 -11.62 -14.95 -9.78
C PHE A 490 -11.79 -15.94 -8.64
N GLU A 491 -10.74 -16.67 -8.26
CA GLU A 491 -10.82 -17.76 -7.27
C GLU A 491 -11.11 -17.25 -5.86
N PHE A 492 -10.93 -15.95 -5.59
CA PHE A 492 -11.06 -15.39 -4.25
C PHE A 492 -12.46 -14.87 -3.93
N THR A 493 -13.30 -14.46 -4.87
CA THR A 493 -14.52 -13.67 -4.55
C THR A 493 -15.62 -14.49 -3.86
N GLY A 494 -15.71 -15.79 -4.14
CA GLY A 494 -16.75 -16.67 -3.59
C GLY A 494 -18.16 -16.35 -4.11
N GLY A 495 -19.18 -16.86 -3.41
CA GLY A 495 -20.60 -16.65 -3.72
C GLY A 495 -21.35 -15.93 -2.60
N GLY A 496 -22.44 -15.26 -2.94
CA GLY A 496 -23.35 -14.56 -2.05
C GLY A 496 -24.51 -15.43 -1.57
N VAL A 497 -25.25 -14.89 -0.60
CA VAL A 497 -26.46 -15.48 -0.03
C VAL A 497 -27.54 -14.41 0.04
N ALA A 498 -28.77 -14.80 -0.27
CA ALA A 498 -29.97 -13.99 -0.13
C ALA A 498 -30.93 -14.67 0.85
N VAL A 499 -31.66 -13.85 1.58
CA VAL A 499 -32.74 -14.24 2.48
C VAL A 499 -34.04 -13.71 1.88
N LEU A 500 -35.04 -14.58 1.72
CA LEU A 500 -36.32 -14.27 1.10
C LEU A 500 -37.40 -15.21 1.63
N ASP A 501 -38.67 -14.83 1.51
CA ASP A 501 -39.81 -15.74 1.74
C ASP A 501 -40.42 -16.03 0.36
N PHE A 502 -39.86 -17.01 -0.37
CA PHE A 502 -40.13 -17.13 -1.81
C PHE A 502 -41.54 -17.64 -2.10
N ASP A 503 -42.14 -18.37 -1.17
CA ASP A 503 -43.50 -18.90 -1.30
C ASP A 503 -44.52 -18.24 -0.38
N ARG A 504 -44.10 -17.20 0.36
CA ARG A 504 -44.93 -16.38 1.23
C ARG A 504 -45.55 -17.15 2.39
N ASP A 505 -44.88 -18.19 2.88
CA ASP A 505 -45.31 -18.96 4.04
C ASP A 505 -44.93 -18.32 5.40
N GLY A 506 -44.19 -17.20 5.34
CA GLY A 506 -43.79 -16.40 6.48
C GLY A 506 -42.53 -16.91 7.18
N TRP A 507 -41.82 -17.88 6.59
CA TRP A 507 -40.49 -18.30 7.05
C TRP A 507 -39.41 -17.82 6.09
N PRO A 508 -38.26 -17.33 6.60
CA PRO A 508 -37.16 -16.93 5.74
C PRO A 508 -36.44 -18.15 5.17
N ASP A 509 -36.40 -18.22 3.85
CA ASP A 509 -35.66 -19.15 3.01
C ASP A 509 -34.26 -18.61 2.66
N LEU A 510 -33.40 -19.50 2.17
CA LEU A 510 -32.02 -19.17 1.81
C LEU A 510 -31.73 -19.51 0.35
N TYR A 511 -31.30 -18.52 -0.42
CA TYR A 511 -30.75 -18.72 -1.75
C TYR A 511 -29.24 -18.49 -1.75
N PHE A 512 -28.45 -19.45 -2.22
CA PHE A 512 -27.01 -19.35 -2.37
C PHE A 512 -26.59 -19.39 -3.83
N THR A 513 -25.72 -18.47 -4.22
CA THR A 513 -25.04 -18.57 -5.51
C THR A 513 -23.94 -19.62 -5.49
N GLN A 514 -23.64 -20.21 -6.64
CA GLN A 514 -22.67 -21.28 -6.79
C GLN A 514 -21.70 -20.98 -7.94
N GLY A 515 -20.43 -21.25 -7.71
CA GLY A 515 -19.41 -21.24 -8.75
C GLY A 515 -19.39 -22.57 -9.52
N SER A 516 -18.36 -22.80 -10.33
CA SER A 516 -18.24 -24.06 -11.06
C SER A 516 -16.78 -24.38 -11.40
N ALA A 517 -16.55 -25.49 -12.09
CA ALA A 517 -15.27 -25.74 -12.71
C ALA A 517 -14.95 -24.64 -13.73
N TRP A 518 -13.67 -24.26 -13.86
CA TRP A 518 -13.23 -23.22 -14.79
C TRP A 518 -12.44 -23.80 -15.97
N PRO A 519 -12.73 -23.43 -17.23
CA PRO A 519 -13.80 -22.52 -17.67
C PRO A 519 -15.20 -23.12 -17.48
N VAL A 520 -16.20 -22.24 -17.33
CA VAL A 520 -17.60 -22.62 -17.09
C VAL A 520 -18.18 -23.41 -18.28
N ASP A 521 -18.76 -24.57 -18.00
CA ASP A 521 -19.64 -25.29 -18.91
C ASP A 521 -21.10 -25.02 -18.55
N LEU A 522 -21.79 -24.18 -19.33
CA LEU A 522 -23.18 -23.81 -19.10
C LEU A 522 -24.17 -24.97 -19.32
N ALA A 523 -23.74 -26.08 -19.92
CA ALA A 523 -24.55 -27.29 -20.06
C ALA A 523 -24.43 -28.23 -18.85
N SER A 524 -23.47 -27.99 -17.97
CA SER A 524 -23.32 -28.74 -16.73
C SER A 524 -24.49 -28.46 -15.79
N THR A 525 -24.78 -29.42 -14.93
CA THR A 525 -25.71 -29.29 -13.79
C THR A 525 -25.06 -29.81 -12.50
N VAL A 526 -23.74 -30.01 -12.51
CA VAL A 526 -22.99 -30.58 -11.38
C VAL A 526 -22.90 -29.58 -10.22
N HIS A 527 -22.75 -28.30 -10.55
CA HIS A 527 -22.69 -27.20 -9.60
C HIS A 527 -23.70 -26.13 -10.05
N THR A 528 -24.81 -26.06 -9.33
CA THR A 528 -25.89 -25.08 -9.55
C THR A 528 -26.08 -24.28 -8.28
N ASP A 529 -26.69 -23.10 -8.42
CA ASP A 529 -27.19 -22.32 -7.29
C ASP A 529 -28.14 -23.19 -6.42
N ARG A 530 -28.36 -22.80 -5.17
CA ARG A 530 -29.15 -23.57 -4.21
C ARG A 530 -30.25 -22.74 -3.57
N LEU A 531 -31.47 -23.23 -3.57
CA LEU A 531 -32.59 -22.68 -2.81
C LEU A 531 -32.99 -23.67 -1.70
N PHE A 532 -32.90 -23.22 -0.45
CA PHE A 532 -33.30 -23.96 0.73
C PHE A 532 -34.56 -23.35 1.31
N ARG A 533 -35.66 -24.10 1.27
CA ARG A 533 -36.92 -23.74 1.89
C ARG A 533 -36.88 -24.00 3.38
N ASN A 534 -37.28 -23.05 4.21
CA ASN A 534 -37.45 -23.24 5.64
C ASN A 534 -38.80 -23.92 5.92
N LEU A 535 -38.77 -25.05 6.62
CA LEU A 535 -39.99 -25.83 6.91
C LEU A 535 -40.71 -25.37 8.20
N GLY A 536 -40.12 -24.42 8.94
CA GLY A 536 -40.65 -23.95 10.22
C GLY A 536 -40.56 -24.96 11.37
N ASP A 537 -39.95 -26.13 11.15
CA ASP A 537 -39.73 -27.19 12.15
C ASP A 537 -38.28 -27.25 12.64
N GLY A 538 -37.50 -26.19 12.38
CA GLY A 538 -36.07 -26.12 12.66
C GLY A 538 -35.19 -26.75 11.57
N ARG A 539 -35.74 -27.04 10.38
CA ARG A 539 -35.00 -27.60 9.24
C ARG A 539 -35.29 -26.86 7.94
N PHE A 540 -34.31 -26.93 7.05
CA PHE A 540 -34.37 -26.51 5.67
C PHE A 540 -34.43 -27.71 4.72
N GLU A 541 -35.12 -27.56 3.60
CA GLU A 541 -35.18 -28.51 2.50
C GLU A 541 -34.60 -27.88 1.22
N ASP A 542 -33.68 -28.58 0.54
CA ASP A 542 -33.22 -28.15 -0.79
C ASP A 542 -34.33 -28.35 -1.83
N VAL A 543 -34.95 -27.25 -2.26
CA VAL A 543 -36.03 -27.21 -3.25
C VAL A 543 -35.55 -26.73 -4.62
N THR A 544 -34.23 -26.60 -4.83
CA THR A 544 -33.63 -26.00 -6.05
C THR A 544 -34.22 -26.57 -7.34
N GLN A 545 -34.31 -27.89 -7.44
CA GLN A 545 -34.83 -28.54 -8.65
C GLN A 545 -36.34 -28.35 -8.79
N ALA A 546 -37.09 -28.42 -7.69
CA ALA A 546 -38.54 -28.22 -7.70
C ALA A 546 -38.90 -26.78 -8.09
N ALA A 547 -38.08 -25.81 -7.66
CA ALA A 547 -38.22 -24.40 -7.97
C ALA A 547 -37.75 -24.01 -9.39
N GLY A 548 -37.21 -24.95 -10.18
CA GLY A 548 -36.77 -24.67 -11.55
C GLY A 548 -35.40 -23.97 -11.67
N LEU A 549 -34.63 -23.89 -10.58
CA LEU A 549 -33.37 -23.15 -10.49
C LEU A 549 -32.13 -24.02 -10.81
N SER A 550 -32.15 -24.74 -11.93
CA SER A 550 -31.13 -25.76 -12.25
C SER A 550 -30.03 -25.28 -13.20
N SER A 551 -29.84 -23.98 -13.40
CA SER A 551 -28.88 -23.46 -14.37
C SER A 551 -27.48 -23.26 -13.76
N THR A 552 -26.43 -23.63 -14.50
CA THR A 552 -25.04 -23.42 -14.08
C THR A 552 -24.51 -22.08 -14.57
N GLY A 553 -23.67 -21.46 -13.74
CA GLY A 553 -22.94 -20.24 -14.02
C GLY A 553 -21.65 -20.19 -13.20
N PHE A 554 -21.19 -18.97 -12.93
CA PHE A 554 -20.14 -18.73 -11.94
C PHE A 554 -20.63 -17.59 -11.04
N GLY A 555 -21.56 -17.95 -10.16
CA GLY A 555 -22.33 -17.01 -9.35
C GLY A 555 -21.44 -16.24 -8.38
N GLN A 556 -21.76 -14.96 -8.23
CA GLN A 556 -21.09 -14.01 -7.36
C GLN A 556 -22.14 -13.49 -6.36
N GLY A 557 -22.66 -12.28 -6.52
CA GLY A 557 -23.75 -11.76 -5.69
C GLY A 557 -25.15 -12.20 -6.16
N VAL A 558 -26.11 -12.12 -5.24
CA VAL A 558 -27.54 -12.29 -5.49
C VAL A 558 -28.30 -11.16 -4.82
N THR A 559 -29.44 -10.77 -5.40
CA THR A 559 -30.31 -9.72 -4.88
C THR A 559 -31.76 -10.18 -5.01
N VAL A 560 -32.54 -9.89 -3.98
CA VAL A 560 -33.99 -10.12 -3.94
C VAL A 560 -34.71 -8.79 -4.16
N GLY A 561 -35.78 -8.80 -4.93
CA GLY A 561 -36.67 -7.64 -5.10
C GLY A 561 -37.87 -8.02 -5.96
N ASP A 562 -38.96 -7.30 -5.83
CA ASP A 562 -40.15 -7.44 -6.69
C ASP A 562 -39.99 -6.47 -7.85
N PHE A 563 -39.50 -6.94 -9.01
CA PHE A 563 -39.13 -6.02 -10.09
C PHE A 563 -40.28 -5.65 -11.01
N ASP A 564 -41.36 -6.45 -11.03
CA ASP A 564 -42.54 -6.21 -11.85
C ASP A 564 -43.77 -5.74 -11.04
N GLY A 565 -43.67 -5.73 -9.72
CA GLY A 565 -44.68 -5.23 -8.79
C GLY A 565 -45.81 -6.22 -8.54
N ASP A 566 -45.61 -7.51 -8.77
CA ASP A 566 -46.63 -8.55 -8.61
C ASP A 566 -46.80 -9.06 -7.16
N GLY A 567 -45.91 -8.62 -6.25
CA GLY A 567 -45.91 -8.96 -4.84
C GLY A 567 -45.22 -10.28 -4.50
N TRP A 568 -44.48 -10.88 -5.43
CA TRP A 568 -43.60 -12.03 -5.20
C TRP A 568 -42.12 -11.61 -5.28
N PRO A 569 -41.25 -12.15 -4.42
CA PRO A 569 -39.83 -11.81 -4.46
C PRO A 569 -39.15 -12.51 -5.65
N ASP A 570 -38.54 -11.72 -6.52
CA ASP A 570 -37.72 -12.18 -7.64
C ASP A 570 -36.23 -12.20 -7.28
N LEU A 571 -35.42 -12.78 -8.18
CA LEU A 571 -33.98 -12.90 -7.99
C LEU A 571 -33.20 -12.33 -9.17
N HIS A 572 -32.22 -11.46 -8.89
CA HIS A 572 -31.15 -11.16 -9.82
C HIS A 572 -29.83 -11.79 -9.33
N VAL A 573 -29.18 -12.58 -10.19
CA VAL A 573 -27.93 -13.29 -9.90
C VAL A 573 -26.80 -12.75 -10.77
N GLY A 574 -25.85 -12.10 -10.11
CA GLY A 574 -24.59 -11.64 -10.70
C GLY A 574 -23.64 -12.81 -10.95
N ASN A 575 -23.04 -12.85 -12.13
CA ASN A 575 -22.14 -13.91 -12.55
C ASN A 575 -20.80 -13.36 -13.07
N ILE A 576 -19.81 -14.24 -13.16
CA ILE A 576 -18.75 -14.06 -14.15
C ILE A 576 -19.27 -14.55 -15.49
N GLY A 577 -19.59 -13.62 -16.38
CA GLY A 577 -20.29 -13.90 -17.62
C GLY A 577 -21.77 -13.53 -17.52
N LYS A 578 -22.64 -14.36 -18.08
CA LYS A 578 -24.07 -14.02 -18.24
C LYS A 578 -24.78 -13.95 -16.89
N ASN A 579 -25.30 -12.78 -16.52
CA ASN A 579 -26.19 -12.60 -15.37
C ASN A 579 -27.55 -13.29 -15.57
N ARG A 580 -28.31 -13.49 -14.48
CA ARG A 580 -29.65 -14.08 -14.52
C ARG A 580 -30.65 -13.20 -13.80
N LEU A 581 -31.84 -13.05 -14.38
CA LEU A 581 -33.03 -12.51 -13.73
C LEU A 581 -34.09 -13.61 -13.71
N TYR A 582 -34.55 -13.99 -12.53
CA TYR A 582 -35.55 -15.01 -12.32
C TYR A 582 -36.83 -14.38 -11.77
N HIS A 583 -37.92 -14.51 -12.51
CA HIS A 583 -39.26 -14.14 -12.06
C HIS A 583 -39.85 -15.28 -11.25
N ASN A 584 -40.35 -14.98 -10.06
CA ASN A 584 -41.11 -15.90 -9.23
C ASN A 584 -42.57 -16.02 -9.73
N ASN A 585 -42.99 -17.21 -10.15
CA ASN A 585 -44.33 -17.42 -10.71
C ASN A 585 -45.45 -17.44 -9.63
N GLY A 586 -45.10 -17.36 -8.35
CA GLY A 586 -46.05 -17.43 -7.24
C GLY A 586 -46.63 -18.83 -6.98
N ASP A 587 -46.10 -19.86 -7.62
CA ASP A 587 -46.47 -21.27 -7.46
C ASP A 587 -45.34 -22.13 -6.86
N GLY A 588 -44.31 -21.48 -6.33
CA GLY A 588 -43.09 -22.10 -5.82
C GLY A 588 -42.02 -22.37 -6.89
N THR A 589 -42.21 -21.89 -8.11
CA THR A 589 -41.24 -22.01 -9.20
C THR A 589 -40.76 -20.65 -9.71
N PHE A 590 -39.56 -20.65 -10.30
CA PHE A 590 -38.96 -19.50 -10.97
C PHE A 590 -38.82 -19.73 -12.48
N VAL A 591 -38.90 -18.66 -13.26
CA VAL A 591 -38.58 -18.64 -14.70
C VAL A 591 -37.48 -17.64 -15.01
N ASP A 592 -36.50 -18.05 -15.82
CA ASP A 592 -35.42 -17.15 -16.29
C ASP A 592 -35.98 -16.17 -17.35
N THR A 593 -36.14 -14.91 -16.96
CA THR A 593 -36.63 -13.82 -17.80
C THR A 593 -35.52 -12.95 -18.37
N THR A 594 -34.24 -13.26 -18.11
CA THR A 594 -33.09 -12.41 -18.48
C THR A 594 -33.12 -11.90 -19.92
N GLY A 595 -33.44 -12.78 -20.87
CA GLY A 595 -33.50 -12.40 -22.28
C GLY A 595 -34.72 -11.54 -22.65
N ALA A 596 -35.84 -11.73 -21.95
CA ALA A 596 -37.11 -11.05 -22.21
C ALA A 596 -37.18 -9.68 -21.50
N SER A 597 -36.52 -9.53 -20.35
CA SER A 597 -36.54 -8.31 -19.54
C SER A 597 -35.67 -7.18 -20.10
N GLY A 598 -34.81 -7.46 -21.08
CA GLY A 598 -33.87 -6.47 -21.62
C GLY A 598 -32.62 -6.25 -20.76
N VAL A 599 -32.51 -6.94 -19.62
CA VAL A 599 -31.29 -6.94 -18.80
C VAL A 599 -30.18 -7.66 -19.57
N THR A 600 -29.04 -7.00 -19.68
CA THR A 600 -27.85 -7.53 -20.36
C THR A 600 -26.68 -7.53 -19.39
N GLY A 601 -25.69 -8.39 -19.63
CA GLY A 601 -24.49 -8.41 -18.79
C GLY A 601 -23.73 -9.71 -18.96
N ASP A 602 -22.50 -9.61 -19.44
CA ASP A 602 -21.54 -10.70 -19.64
C ASP A 602 -20.21 -10.41 -18.93
N ARG A 603 -20.23 -9.47 -17.97
CA ARG A 603 -19.05 -8.97 -17.24
C ARG A 603 -18.80 -9.78 -15.98
N TRP A 604 -17.85 -9.34 -15.17
CA TRP A 604 -17.71 -9.82 -13.80
C TRP A 604 -18.58 -8.98 -12.88
N THR A 605 -19.82 -9.42 -12.69
CA THR A 605 -20.79 -8.78 -11.80
C THR A 605 -20.64 -9.33 -10.39
N THR A 606 -20.48 -8.44 -9.41
CA THR A 606 -20.20 -8.83 -8.01
C THR A 606 -21.38 -8.58 -7.09
N SER A 607 -22.15 -7.51 -7.33
CA SER A 607 -23.33 -7.14 -6.54
C SER A 607 -24.40 -6.47 -7.41
N SER A 608 -25.65 -6.46 -6.93
CA SER A 608 -26.76 -5.71 -7.53
C SER A 608 -27.73 -5.17 -6.47
N ALA A 609 -28.61 -4.25 -6.84
CA ALA A 609 -29.78 -3.86 -6.06
C ALA A 609 -31.00 -3.67 -6.97
N ILE A 610 -32.16 -4.07 -6.46
CA ILE A 610 -33.48 -3.78 -7.03
C ILE A 610 -34.16 -2.78 -6.10
N ALA A 611 -34.42 -1.57 -6.58
CA ALA A 611 -35.02 -0.49 -5.78
C ALA A 611 -35.57 0.60 -6.70
N ASP A 612 -36.61 1.33 -6.26
CA ASP A 612 -37.11 2.52 -6.95
C ASP A 612 -36.15 3.71 -6.75
N ILE A 613 -35.12 3.80 -7.60
CA ILE A 613 -34.01 4.74 -7.41
C ILE A 613 -34.44 6.15 -7.82
N ASP A 614 -35.28 6.30 -8.85
CA ASP A 614 -35.73 7.63 -9.28
C ASP A 614 -37.01 8.14 -8.59
N GLY A 615 -37.72 7.26 -7.87
CA GLY A 615 -38.91 7.57 -7.08
C GLY A 615 -40.19 7.58 -7.91
N ASP A 616 -40.26 6.84 -9.03
CA ASP A 616 -41.44 6.79 -9.90
C ASP A 616 -42.43 5.66 -9.54
N GLY A 617 -42.12 4.86 -8.52
CA GLY A 617 -42.91 3.73 -8.05
C GLY A 617 -42.64 2.43 -8.78
N VAL A 618 -41.67 2.39 -9.71
CA VAL A 618 -41.22 1.19 -10.41
C VAL A 618 -39.81 0.84 -9.96
N ALA A 619 -39.54 -0.45 -9.72
CA ALA A 619 -38.22 -0.89 -9.32
C ALA A 619 -37.20 -0.75 -10.47
N ASP A 620 -36.04 -0.20 -10.16
CA ASP A 620 -34.86 -0.13 -11.01
C ASP A 620 -33.83 -1.18 -10.61
N LEU A 621 -32.92 -1.51 -11.53
CA LEU A 621 -31.83 -2.45 -11.29
C LEU A 621 -30.47 -1.76 -11.45
N TYR A 622 -29.71 -1.67 -10.35
CA TYR A 622 -28.31 -1.24 -10.36
C TYR A 622 -27.40 -2.47 -10.29
N VAL A 623 -26.41 -2.56 -11.18
CA VAL A 623 -25.50 -3.71 -11.30
C VAL A 623 -24.05 -3.25 -11.18
N VAL A 624 -23.33 -3.78 -10.19
CA VAL A 624 -21.93 -3.47 -9.92
C VAL A 624 -21.00 -4.46 -10.57
N ASN A 625 -19.95 -3.95 -11.23
CA ASN A 625 -18.94 -4.75 -11.91
C ASN A 625 -17.53 -4.47 -11.39
N TYR A 626 -16.69 -5.51 -11.38
CA TYR A 626 -15.38 -5.44 -10.75
C TYR A 626 -14.24 -5.12 -11.72
N LEU A 627 -13.80 -6.11 -12.51
CA LEU A 627 -12.63 -6.01 -13.39
C LEU A 627 -12.95 -6.40 -14.82
N SER A 628 -12.21 -5.82 -15.77
CA SER A 628 -12.27 -6.17 -17.19
C SER A 628 -10.88 -6.39 -17.77
N GLY A 629 -10.81 -7.02 -18.94
CA GLY A 629 -9.56 -7.30 -19.64
C GLY A 629 -9.56 -8.69 -20.28
N SER A 630 -8.82 -8.85 -21.37
CA SER A 630 -8.80 -10.12 -22.13
C SER A 630 -8.18 -11.29 -21.37
N ASP A 631 -7.37 -11.01 -20.35
CA ASP A 631 -6.63 -11.99 -19.55
C ASP A 631 -6.97 -11.95 -18.06
N VAL A 632 -8.01 -11.23 -17.64
CA VAL A 632 -8.37 -11.07 -16.21
C VAL A 632 -8.59 -12.41 -15.50
N PHE A 633 -9.18 -13.39 -16.20
CA PHE A 633 -9.47 -14.72 -15.65
C PHE A 633 -8.35 -15.74 -15.88
N THR A 634 -7.29 -15.39 -16.62
CA THR A 634 -6.23 -16.34 -17.00
C THR A 634 -4.84 -15.94 -16.53
N ARG A 635 -4.59 -14.63 -16.34
CA ARG A 635 -3.27 -14.08 -16.00
C ARG A 635 -2.85 -14.51 -14.60
N MET A 636 -1.68 -15.13 -14.54
CA MET A 636 -0.95 -15.40 -13.30
C MET A 636 0.19 -14.41 -13.13
N CYS A 637 0.30 -13.84 -11.94
CA CYS A 637 1.37 -12.91 -11.61
C CYS A 637 2.51 -13.61 -10.86
N ARG A 638 3.67 -12.96 -10.78
CA ARG A 638 4.82 -13.45 -10.03
C ARG A 638 5.25 -12.43 -8.98
N SER A 639 5.81 -12.92 -7.88
CA SER A 639 6.55 -12.12 -6.92
C SER A 639 7.90 -11.70 -7.52
N PHE A 640 8.58 -10.76 -6.87
CA PHE A 640 9.95 -10.38 -7.24
C PHE A 640 10.93 -11.56 -7.18
N SER A 641 10.69 -12.52 -6.27
CA SER A 641 11.46 -13.76 -6.17
C SER A 641 11.08 -14.82 -7.23
N GLY A 642 10.21 -14.49 -8.19
CA GLY A 642 9.78 -15.36 -9.28
C GLY A 642 8.67 -16.36 -8.94
N ARG A 643 8.09 -16.31 -7.73
CA ARG A 643 7.03 -17.24 -7.29
C ARG A 643 5.67 -16.84 -7.87
N SER A 644 4.86 -17.79 -8.34
CA SER A 644 3.47 -17.52 -8.72
C SER A 644 2.66 -16.94 -7.56
N ARG A 645 1.82 -15.96 -7.85
CA ARG A 645 0.88 -15.30 -6.92
C ARG A 645 -0.32 -14.78 -7.68
N MET A 646 -1.38 -14.46 -6.96
CA MET A 646 -2.51 -13.75 -7.55
C MET A 646 -2.06 -12.37 -8.05
N CYS A 647 -2.62 -11.96 -9.18
CA CYS A 647 -2.48 -10.58 -9.63
C CYS A 647 -3.19 -9.63 -8.66
N GLN A 648 -2.74 -8.39 -8.63
CA GLN A 648 -3.33 -7.32 -7.85
C GLN A 648 -4.40 -6.63 -8.70
N PRO A 649 -5.49 -6.15 -8.09
CA PRO A 649 -6.60 -5.53 -8.81
C PRO A 649 -6.12 -4.43 -9.75
N PHE A 650 -5.23 -3.54 -9.31
CA PHE A 650 -4.71 -2.42 -10.08
C PHE A 650 -4.02 -2.79 -11.41
N GLN A 651 -3.66 -4.07 -11.61
CA GLN A 651 -3.07 -4.59 -12.85
C GLN A 651 -4.12 -4.78 -13.96
N PHE A 652 -5.41 -4.74 -13.62
CA PHE A 652 -6.51 -4.86 -14.57
C PHE A 652 -7.32 -3.57 -14.67
N PRO A 653 -7.86 -3.26 -15.86
CA PRO A 653 -8.90 -2.25 -16.04
C PRO A 653 -10.13 -2.52 -15.16
N ALA A 654 -10.81 -1.44 -14.78
CA ALA A 654 -12.14 -1.48 -14.18
C ALA A 654 -13.19 -2.03 -15.16
N ALA A 655 -14.22 -2.69 -14.66
CA ALA A 655 -15.46 -2.90 -15.42
C ALA A 655 -16.48 -1.83 -14.98
N ALA A 656 -17.16 -1.19 -15.93
CA ALA A 656 -18.15 -0.16 -15.61
C ALA A 656 -19.43 -0.79 -15.05
N ASP A 657 -20.05 -0.12 -14.08
CA ASP A 657 -21.36 -0.46 -13.52
C ASP A 657 -22.47 -0.21 -14.55
N ARG A 658 -23.67 -0.73 -14.28
CA ARG A 658 -24.87 -0.56 -15.12
C ARG A 658 -26.05 -0.11 -14.29
N LEU A 659 -26.90 0.72 -14.89
CA LEU A 659 -28.18 1.11 -14.34
C LEU A 659 -29.28 0.90 -15.37
N TYR A 660 -30.27 0.13 -14.97
CA TYR A 660 -31.44 -0.25 -15.73
C TYR A 660 -32.67 0.38 -15.09
N ARG A 661 -33.40 1.20 -15.84
CA ARG A 661 -34.66 1.79 -15.38
C ARG A 661 -35.82 0.85 -15.66
N GLY A 662 -36.62 0.52 -14.65
CA GLY A 662 -37.83 -0.28 -14.82
C GLY A 662 -38.86 0.40 -15.73
N GLN A 663 -39.61 -0.38 -16.50
CA GLN A 663 -40.68 0.13 -17.38
C GLN A 663 -42.10 -0.15 -16.86
N GLY A 664 -42.23 -0.89 -15.76
CA GLY A 664 -43.51 -1.25 -15.13
C GLY A 664 -44.24 -2.42 -15.81
N ASP A 665 -43.61 -3.07 -16.78
CA ASP A 665 -44.13 -4.26 -17.49
C ASP A 665 -43.19 -5.48 -17.35
N GLY A 666 -42.33 -5.46 -16.33
CA GLY A 666 -41.28 -6.47 -16.12
C GLY A 666 -40.06 -6.30 -17.05
N THR A 667 -39.99 -5.24 -17.84
CA THR A 667 -38.83 -4.93 -18.68
C THR A 667 -38.03 -3.73 -18.18
N PHE A 668 -36.79 -3.63 -18.67
CA PHE A 668 -35.82 -2.64 -18.27
C PHE A 668 -35.22 -1.91 -19.48
N ALA A 669 -34.93 -0.62 -19.29
CA ALA A 669 -34.14 0.18 -20.23
C ALA A 669 -32.74 0.49 -19.65
N ASP A 670 -31.67 0.19 -20.39
CA ASP A 670 -30.30 0.60 -20.00
C ASP A 670 -30.18 2.13 -20.09
N VAL A 671 -30.14 2.78 -18.93
CA VAL A 671 -30.01 4.24 -18.78
C VAL A 671 -28.63 4.63 -18.24
N THR A 672 -27.66 3.70 -18.19
CA THR A 672 -26.35 3.87 -17.55
C THR A 672 -25.69 5.22 -17.92
N GLY A 673 -25.60 5.52 -19.22
CA GLY A 673 -24.97 6.75 -19.69
C GLY A 673 -25.83 8.00 -19.49
N SER A 674 -27.13 7.93 -19.77
CA SER A 674 -28.04 9.08 -19.59
C SER A 674 -28.27 9.44 -18.13
N ALA A 675 -28.11 8.48 -17.21
CA ALA A 675 -28.28 8.66 -15.77
C ALA A 675 -27.00 9.12 -15.06
N GLY A 676 -25.85 9.20 -15.73
CA GLY A 676 -24.58 9.62 -15.11
C GLY A 676 -23.82 8.53 -14.34
N VAL A 677 -24.11 7.26 -14.64
CA VAL A 677 -23.44 6.07 -14.04
C VAL A 677 -22.29 5.57 -14.94
N ASP A 678 -21.82 6.38 -15.88
CA ASP A 678 -20.69 6.08 -16.77
C ASP A 678 -19.31 6.15 -16.08
N GLY A 679 -19.28 6.08 -14.75
CA GLY A 679 -18.13 6.27 -13.86
C GLY A 679 -16.87 5.54 -14.35
N VAL A 680 -15.94 6.31 -14.92
CA VAL A 680 -14.70 5.76 -15.50
C VAL A 680 -13.72 5.40 -14.38
N GLY A 681 -13.79 4.16 -13.89
CA GLY A 681 -12.67 3.54 -13.17
C GLY A 681 -12.95 2.93 -11.79
N GLY A 682 -14.22 2.78 -11.38
CA GLY A 682 -14.61 2.04 -10.18
C GLY A 682 -14.31 0.54 -10.30
N LYS A 683 -14.09 -0.12 -9.17
CA LYS A 683 -13.82 -1.56 -9.09
C LYS A 683 -14.73 -2.14 -8.04
N GLY A 684 -16.01 -2.16 -8.35
CA GLY A 684 -17.02 -2.36 -7.34
C GLY A 684 -17.10 -3.82 -6.87
N LEU A 685 -17.27 -3.99 -5.56
CA LEU A 685 -17.47 -5.29 -4.93
C LEU A 685 -18.81 -5.35 -4.19
N GLY A 686 -19.12 -4.34 -3.37
CA GLY A 686 -20.37 -4.21 -2.63
C GLY A 686 -21.12 -2.92 -2.96
N LEU A 687 -22.42 -2.88 -2.67
CA LEU A 687 -23.24 -1.68 -2.77
C LEU A 687 -24.33 -1.62 -1.70
N VAL A 688 -24.81 -0.41 -1.43
CA VAL A 688 -26.02 -0.14 -0.64
C VAL A 688 -26.85 0.93 -1.35
N VAL A 689 -28.16 0.71 -1.42
CA VAL A 689 -29.14 1.72 -1.83
C VAL A 689 -29.85 2.22 -0.59
N ALA A 690 -29.80 3.53 -0.35
CA ALA A 690 -30.39 4.13 0.85
C ALA A 690 -30.73 5.61 0.63
N GLY A 691 -31.55 6.16 1.53
CA GLY A 691 -31.78 7.59 1.64
C GLY A 691 -30.59 8.29 2.28
N PHE A 692 -29.55 8.59 1.49
CA PHE A 692 -28.36 9.29 1.99
C PHE A 692 -28.61 10.76 2.33
N ASP A 693 -29.72 11.31 1.87
CA ASP A 693 -30.10 12.70 2.09
C ASP A 693 -31.52 12.78 2.63
N GLU A 694 -31.62 12.90 3.96
CA GLU A 694 -32.87 12.95 4.72
C GLU A 694 -33.86 13.99 4.16
N ASP A 695 -33.35 15.12 3.66
CA ASP A 695 -34.19 16.22 3.15
C ASP A 695 -34.78 15.90 1.76
N SER A 696 -34.12 15.02 0.99
CA SER A 696 -34.51 14.76 -0.40
C SER A 696 -35.64 13.73 -0.52
N GLY A 697 -35.73 12.79 0.43
CA GLY A 697 -36.60 11.61 0.33
C GLY A 697 -36.27 10.68 -0.83
N ARG A 698 -35.13 10.86 -1.51
CA ARG A 698 -34.72 10.07 -2.68
C ARG A 698 -33.61 9.10 -2.32
N LEU A 699 -33.65 7.91 -2.94
CA LEU A 699 -32.59 6.92 -2.81
C LEU A 699 -31.35 7.36 -3.60
N GLY A 700 -30.18 7.07 -3.03
CA GLY A 700 -28.91 7.11 -3.72
C GLY A 700 -28.23 5.73 -3.68
N VAL A 701 -27.08 5.62 -4.34
CA VAL A 701 -26.32 4.36 -4.42
C VAL A 701 -24.90 4.59 -3.93
N PHE A 702 -24.49 3.87 -2.89
CA PHE A 702 -23.09 3.82 -2.45
C PHE A 702 -22.44 2.53 -2.97
N VAL A 703 -21.25 2.64 -3.57
CA VAL A 703 -20.50 1.51 -4.12
C VAL A 703 -19.11 1.45 -3.47
N ALA A 704 -18.82 0.32 -2.83
CA ALA A 704 -17.50 0.00 -2.30
C ALA A 704 -16.58 -0.43 -3.43
N ASN A 705 -15.54 0.36 -3.68
CA ASN A 705 -14.61 0.18 -4.78
C ASN A 705 -13.24 -0.27 -4.28
N ASP A 706 -12.77 -1.42 -4.75
CA ASP A 706 -11.48 -1.97 -4.38
C ASP A 706 -10.30 -1.22 -5.06
N THR A 707 -9.33 -0.78 -4.25
CA THR A 707 -8.15 0.02 -4.62
C THR A 707 -8.45 1.39 -5.23
N ARG A 708 -9.71 1.82 -5.20
CA ARG A 708 -10.24 3.04 -5.83
C ARG A 708 -11.15 3.77 -4.86
N ALA A 709 -11.45 5.04 -5.16
CA ALA A 709 -12.35 5.79 -4.30
C ALA A 709 -13.76 5.17 -4.37
N ASN A 710 -14.43 5.04 -3.23
CA ASN A 710 -15.83 4.62 -3.19
C ASN A 710 -16.71 5.64 -3.91
N PHE A 711 -17.80 5.18 -4.52
CA PHE A 711 -18.76 6.06 -5.19
C PHE A 711 -19.97 6.30 -4.30
N LEU A 712 -20.47 7.53 -4.32
CA LEU A 712 -21.79 7.87 -3.78
C LEU A 712 -22.59 8.59 -4.84
N TYR A 713 -23.44 7.86 -5.55
CA TYR A 713 -24.36 8.40 -6.54
C TYR A 713 -25.58 9.00 -5.85
N ARG A 714 -25.81 10.29 -6.07
CA ARG A 714 -26.99 11.00 -5.56
C ARG A 714 -27.62 11.81 -6.66
N HIS A 715 -28.93 12.01 -6.55
CA HIS A 715 -29.63 12.95 -7.41
C HIS A 715 -29.24 14.39 -7.08
N GLY A 716 -29.24 15.26 -8.10
CA GLY A 716 -29.08 16.70 -7.89
C GLY A 716 -30.26 17.31 -7.13
N SER A 717 -30.02 18.40 -6.39
CA SER A 717 -31.07 19.12 -5.64
C SER A 717 -32.21 19.64 -6.54
N ASP A 718 -31.89 19.91 -7.80
CA ASP A 718 -32.82 20.47 -8.78
C ASP A 718 -33.45 19.38 -9.67
N SER A 719 -33.14 18.11 -9.42
CA SER A 719 -33.68 16.99 -10.19
C SER A 719 -35.18 16.83 -9.92
N ARG A 720 -35.97 16.74 -10.99
CA ARG A 720 -37.41 16.50 -10.90
C ARG A 720 -37.68 15.10 -10.34
N ALA A 721 -38.78 14.93 -9.62
CA ALA A 721 -39.27 13.61 -9.21
C ALA A 721 -39.45 12.68 -10.43
N GLY A 722 -39.06 11.41 -10.31
CA GLY A 722 -39.06 10.42 -11.39
C GLY A 722 -38.00 10.64 -12.47
N ALA A 723 -37.09 11.61 -12.30
CA ALA A 723 -35.95 11.78 -13.20
C ALA A 723 -34.75 10.95 -12.71
N MET A 724 -34.32 10.00 -13.53
CA MET A 724 -33.11 9.21 -13.31
C MET A 724 -31.86 10.02 -13.70
N SER A 725 -31.33 10.80 -12.77
CA SER A 725 -30.12 11.61 -12.97
C SER A 725 -29.27 11.63 -11.71
N LEU A 726 -28.22 10.82 -11.73
CA LEU A 726 -27.29 10.60 -10.63
C LEU A 726 -25.95 11.29 -10.89
N HIS A 727 -25.34 11.75 -9.81
CA HIS A 727 -24.02 12.34 -9.79
C HIS A 727 -23.15 11.63 -8.75
N GLU A 728 -21.96 11.19 -9.17
CA GLU A 728 -20.95 10.63 -8.28
C GLU A 728 -20.39 11.74 -7.37
N ASN A 729 -20.59 11.60 -6.06
CA ASN A 729 -20.28 12.59 -5.03
C ASN A 729 -19.43 12.05 -3.88
N GLY A 730 -18.91 10.81 -3.94
CA GLY A 730 -18.25 10.12 -2.83
C GLY A 730 -17.09 10.90 -2.23
N LEU A 731 -16.23 11.50 -3.07
CA LEU A 731 -15.14 12.36 -2.60
C LEU A 731 -15.62 13.64 -1.92
N VAL A 732 -16.70 14.24 -2.42
CA VAL A 732 -17.28 15.50 -1.91
C VAL A 732 -18.07 15.27 -0.63
N ALA A 733 -18.69 14.08 -0.52
CA ALA A 733 -19.46 13.62 0.61
C ALA A 733 -18.61 13.10 1.75
N GLY A 734 -17.28 12.96 1.58
CA GLY A 734 -16.42 12.42 2.64
C GLY A 734 -16.45 10.90 2.79
N ALA A 735 -17.11 10.17 1.88
CA ALA A 735 -17.25 8.70 1.92
C ALA A 735 -16.39 7.97 0.87
N GLY A 736 -15.66 8.71 0.03
CA GLY A 736 -14.88 8.14 -1.08
C GLY A 736 -13.50 7.62 -0.69
N LEU A 737 -12.93 8.04 0.44
CA LEU A 737 -11.57 7.71 0.90
C LEU A 737 -11.58 7.56 2.42
N ASN A 738 -10.56 6.94 3.01
CA ASN A 738 -10.37 7.03 4.46
C ASN A 738 -9.89 8.42 4.89
N GLY A 739 -9.80 8.65 6.19
CA GLY A 739 -9.38 9.92 6.80
C GLY A 739 -7.98 10.35 6.37
N ASN A 740 -7.13 9.44 5.89
CA ASN A 740 -5.81 9.74 5.34
C ASN A 740 -5.82 10.09 3.85
N GLY A 741 -7.01 10.22 3.25
CA GLY A 741 -7.21 10.52 1.84
C GLY A 741 -6.75 9.37 0.94
N ARG A 742 -6.75 8.12 1.43
CA ARG A 742 -6.37 6.94 0.66
C ARG A 742 -7.61 6.16 0.24
N ALA A 743 -7.58 5.69 -1.00
CA ALA A 743 -8.47 4.65 -1.46
C ALA A 743 -7.99 3.32 -0.86
N GLU A 744 -8.94 2.49 -0.44
CA GLU A 744 -8.73 1.22 0.24
C GLU A 744 -9.26 0.07 -0.62
N GLY A 745 -9.00 -1.17 -0.22
CA GLY A 745 -9.58 -2.37 -0.82
C GLY A 745 -10.99 -2.62 -0.33
N SER A 746 -11.91 -1.67 -0.56
CA SER A 746 -13.28 -1.69 -0.05
C SER A 746 -14.08 -2.88 -0.58
N MET A 747 -14.76 -3.63 0.30
CA MET A 747 -15.53 -4.83 -0.04
C MET A 747 -16.98 -4.75 0.45
N GLY A 748 -17.28 -5.23 1.66
CA GLY A 748 -18.63 -5.24 2.22
C GLY A 748 -18.99 -3.92 2.89
N ILE A 749 -20.29 -3.66 2.98
CA ILE A 749 -20.85 -2.43 3.53
C ILE A 749 -21.97 -2.81 4.50
N ALA A 750 -21.93 -2.23 5.70
CA ALA A 750 -23.06 -2.17 6.62
C ALA A 750 -23.54 -0.71 6.66
N ALA A 751 -24.86 -0.52 6.71
CA ALA A 751 -25.48 0.79 6.77
C ALA A 751 -26.57 0.79 7.84
N GLY A 752 -26.57 1.81 8.69
CA GLY A 752 -27.45 1.92 9.86
C GLY A 752 -27.10 3.16 10.69
N ASP A 753 -27.96 3.55 11.61
CA ASP A 753 -27.69 4.62 12.59
C ASP A 753 -27.00 3.99 13.80
N ALA A 754 -25.68 3.91 13.75
CA ALA A 754 -24.90 3.14 14.72
C ALA A 754 -24.45 3.98 15.91
N ASP A 755 -24.50 5.31 15.83
CA ASP A 755 -24.28 6.19 16.98
C ASP A 755 -25.57 6.78 17.58
N GLY A 756 -26.72 6.41 17.04
CA GLY A 756 -28.05 6.74 17.56
C GLY A 756 -28.45 8.20 17.35
N ASP A 757 -27.80 8.90 16.42
CA ASP A 757 -27.99 10.33 16.19
C ASP A 757 -29.05 10.66 15.12
N GLY A 758 -29.72 9.62 14.62
CA GLY A 758 -30.79 9.68 13.63
C GLY A 758 -30.28 9.71 12.18
N ARG A 759 -28.97 9.59 11.95
CA ARG A 759 -28.36 9.70 10.62
C ARG A 759 -27.77 8.37 10.18
N LEU A 760 -27.71 8.19 8.86
CA LEU A 760 -27.15 6.97 8.29
C LEU A 760 -25.62 6.99 8.40
N ASP A 761 -25.06 5.98 9.06
CA ASP A 761 -23.63 5.67 9.05
C ASP A 761 -23.32 4.55 8.06
N LEU A 762 -22.05 4.46 7.66
CA LEU A 762 -21.54 3.36 6.84
C LEU A 762 -20.32 2.74 7.49
N PHE A 763 -20.30 1.41 7.59
CA PHE A 763 -19.09 0.66 7.90
C PHE A 763 -18.65 -0.14 6.67
N VAL A 764 -17.42 0.08 6.21
CA VAL A 764 -16.87 -0.53 4.99
C VAL A 764 -15.68 -1.40 5.35
N THR A 765 -15.72 -2.68 4.96
CA THR A 765 -14.59 -3.59 5.17
C THR A 765 -13.51 -3.41 4.12
N ASN A 766 -12.26 -3.63 4.50
CA ASN A 766 -11.09 -3.30 3.69
C ASN A 766 -10.04 -4.42 3.67
N PHE A 767 -8.95 -4.17 2.93
CA PHE A 767 -7.83 -5.09 2.77
C PHE A 767 -6.99 -5.22 4.06
N LEU A 768 -6.22 -6.31 4.18
CA LEU A 768 -5.27 -6.48 5.28
C LEU A 768 -4.25 -5.32 5.32
N ASP A 769 -3.95 -4.81 6.52
CA ASP A 769 -3.16 -3.61 6.79
C ASP A 769 -3.85 -2.28 6.40
N GLU A 770 -5.16 -2.32 6.17
CA GLU A 770 -6.04 -1.15 6.08
C GLU A 770 -7.08 -1.26 7.20
N THR A 771 -7.52 -0.12 7.74
CA THR A 771 -8.60 -0.11 8.73
C THR A 771 -9.91 -0.39 8.02
N ASN A 772 -10.85 -1.14 8.62
CA ASN A 772 -12.23 -1.12 8.13
C ASN A 772 -12.83 0.24 8.50
N THR A 773 -13.28 0.99 7.50
CA THR A 773 -13.58 2.41 7.67
C THR A 773 -15.02 2.62 8.12
N PHE A 774 -15.19 3.28 9.27
CA PHE A 774 -16.47 3.75 9.79
C PHE A 774 -16.68 5.22 9.41
N TYR A 775 -17.66 5.46 8.55
CA TYR A 775 -18.08 6.76 8.08
C TYR A 775 -19.29 7.23 8.89
N GLY A 776 -19.04 8.09 9.88
CA GLY A 776 -20.10 8.71 10.67
C GLY A 776 -20.86 9.77 9.87
N GLY A 777 -22.18 9.73 9.93
CA GLY A 777 -23.11 10.61 9.24
C GLY A 777 -23.07 12.04 9.80
N LEU A 778 -22.86 13.03 8.93
CA LEU A 778 -22.86 14.46 9.28
C LEU A 778 -24.12 15.20 8.77
N GLY A 779 -25.10 14.46 8.26
CA GLY A 779 -26.32 14.97 7.65
C GLY A 779 -26.11 15.52 6.23
N GLN A 780 -27.20 15.66 5.48
CA GLN A 780 -27.22 16.11 4.07
C GLN A 780 -26.35 15.22 3.15
N GLY A 781 -26.22 13.93 3.50
CA GLY A 781 -25.39 12.94 2.83
C GLY A 781 -23.91 13.27 2.80
N ARG A 782 -23.41 13.84 3.91
CA ARG A 782 -21.99 14.01 4.20
C ARG A 782 -21.56 13.05 5.30
N PHE A 783 -20.29 12.68 5.26
CA PHE A 783 -19.68 11.67 6.09
C PHE A 783 -18.30 12.14 6.54
N ASN A 784 -17.82 11.58 7.64
CA ASN A 784 -16.42 11.68 8.02
C ASN A 784 -15.94 10.33 8.58
N ASP A 785 -14.69 10.00 8.29
CA ASP A 785 -14.05 8.83 8.91
C ASP A 785 -13.89 9.06 10.43
N THR A 786 -14.60 8.25 11.21
CA THR A 786 -14.63 8.21 12.67
C THR A 786 -14.07 6.90 13.22
N THR A 787 -13.38 6.10 12.40
CA THR A 787 -12.91 4.74 12.73
C THR A 787 -12.08 4.66 14.02
N HIS A 788 -11.18 5.62 14.24
CA HIS A 788 -10.38 5.67 15.46
C HIS A 788 -11.22 6.09 16.68
N GLN A 789 -12.12 7.06 16.52
CA GLN A 789 -13.02 7.51 17.58
C GLN A 789 -13.96 6.39 18.03
N ALA A 790 -14.44 5.60 17.07
CA ALA A 790 -15.31 4.44 17.28
C ALA A 790 -14.59 3.21 17.89
N GLY A 791 -13.26 3.22 18.00
CA GLY A 791 -12.49 2.10 18.54
C GLY A 791 -12.28 0.93 17.56
N LEU A 792 -12.59 1.09 16.28
CA LEU A 792 -12.58 0.03 15.26
C LEU A 792 -11.24 -0.11 14.51
N ALA A 793 -10.34 0.86 14.63
CA ALA A 793 -9.10 0.93 13.83
C ALA A 793 -8.13 -0.23 14.12
N ALA A 794 -7.78 -0.46 15.39
CA ALA A 794 -6.73 -1.42 15.75
C ALA A 794 -7.13 -2.88 15.50
N SER A 795 -8.39 -3.22 15.79
CA SER A 795 -8.93 -4.59 15.68
C SER A 795 -9.15 -5.02 14.23
N SER A 796 -9.55 -4.08 13.35
CA SER A 796 -9.81 -4.38 11.93
C SER A 796 -8.55 -4.45 11.08
N HIS A 797 -7.49 -3.72 11.45
CA HIS A 797 -6.25 -3.61 10.67
C HIS A 797 -5.57 -4.95 10.35
N ASN A 798 -5.63 -5.91 11.27
CA ASN A 798 -4.95 -7.21 11.14
C ASN A 798 -5.82 -8.30 10.49
N THR A 799 -6.96 -7.90 9.93
CA THR A 799 -7.91 -8.76 9.23
C THR A 799 -8.17 -8.22 7.83
N LEU A 800 -8.62 -9.09 6.94
CA LEU A 800 -9.16 -8.72 5.63
C LEU A 800 -10.66 -9.03 5.69
N GLY A 801 -11.48 -7.99 5.69
CA GLY A 801 -12.92 -8.12 5.87
C GLY A 801 -13.68 -8.19 4.54
N PHE A 802 -14.72 -9.03 4.51
CA PHE A 802 -15.66 -9.16 3.40
C PHE A 802 -17.08 -8.79 3.84
N GLY A 803 -17.99 -9.74 4.03
CA GLY A 803 -19.36 -9.47 4.43
C GLY A 803 -19.45 -8.85 5.82
N THR A 804 -20.30 -7.85 5.96
CA THR A 804 -20.53 -7.14 7.22
C THR A 804 -21.98 -6.66 7.29
N GLN A 805 -22.55 -6.62 8.50
CA GLN A 805 -23.89 -6.10 8.76
C GLN A 805 -23.95 -5.48 10.16
N PHE A 806 -24.76 -4.43 10.33
CA PHE A 806 -25.18 -3.96 11.65
C PHE A 806 -26.32 -4.84 12.18
N LEU A 807 -26.39 -5.16 13.46
CA LEU A 807 -27.50 -5.89 14.08
C LEU A 807 -27.61 -5.53 15.57
N ASP A 808 -28.76 -5.71 16.18
CA ASP A 808 -28.94 -5.56 17.64
C ASP A 808 -29.04 -6.97 18.25
N ALA A 809 -27.92 -7.57 18.66
CA ALA A 809 -27.89 -8.99 19.01
C ALA A 809 -28.26 -9.28 20.47
N ASP A 810 -28.03 -8.33 21.38
CA ASP A 810 -28.46 -8.35 22.78
C ASP A 810 -29.79 -7.63 23.03
N LEU A 811 -30.43 -7.09 21.98
CA LEU A 811 -31.75 -6.45 22.00
C LEU A 811 -31.80 -5.22 22.92
N ASP A 812 -30.71 -4.44 22.95
CA ASP A 812 -30.60 -3.22 23.75
C ASP A 812 -30.96 -1.94 22.97
N GLY A 813 -31.20 -2.07 21.66
CA GLY A 813 -31.55 -1.00 20.75
C GLY A 813 -30.36 -0.33 20.07
N ASP A 814 -29.12 -0.68 20.45
CA ASP A 814 -27.91 -0.19 19.82
C ASP A 814 -27.46 -1.15 18.71
N LEU A 815 -27.06 -0.58 17.56
CA LEU A 815 -26.61 -1.39 16.44
C LEU A 815 -25.16 -1.85 16.66
N ASP A 816 -25.00 -3.12 17.01
CA ASP A 816 -23.76 -3.89 16.99
C ASP A 816 -23.32 -4.24 15.56
N LEU A 817 -22.11 -4.76 15.41
CA LEU A 817 -21.50 -5.01 14.11
C LEU A 817 -20.88 -6.41 14.02
N VAL A 818 -21.25 -7.18 12.99
CA VAL A 818 -20.66 -8.49 12.66
C VAL A 818 -19.88 -8.40 11.34
N VAL A 819 -18.69 -9.01 11.31
CA VAL A 819 -17.81 -9.03 10.14
C VAL A 819 -17.29 -10.44 9.90
N THR A 820 -17.37 -10.92 8.65
CA THR A 820 -16.66 -12.14 8.23
C THR A 820 -15.37 -11.79 7.50
N ASN A 821 -14.32 -12.58 7.76
CA ASN A 821 -12.96 -12.29 7.28
C ASN A 821 -12.37 -13.44 6.47
N GLY A 822 -11.33 -13.15 5.68
CA GLY A 822 -10.55 -14.16 5.00
C GLY A 822 -9.73 -13.59 3.85
N HIS A 823 -8.43 -13.88 3.83
CA HIS A 823 -7.53 -13.29 2.84
C HIS A 823 -7.82 -13.77 1.40
N VAL A 824 -7.40 -12.99 0.41
CA VAL A 824 -7.56 -13.28 -1.02
C VAL A 824 -6.41 -14.06 -1.68
N ASP A 825 -5.29 -14.27 -0.98
CA ASP A 825 -4.08 -14.94 -1.51
C ASP A 825 -3.22 -15.43 -0.32
N ASP A 826 -2.44 -16.50 -0.51
CA ASP A 826 -1.72 -17.16 0.59
C ASP A 826 -0.33 -16.55 0.83
N TYR A 827 -0.25 -15.71 1.87
CA TYR A 827 0.97 -15.09 2.37
C TYR A 827 1.46 -15.67 3.72
N THR A 828 1.04 -16.88 4.09
CA THR A 828 1.42 -17.51 5.37
C THR A 828 2.93 -17.61 5.57
N ARG A 829 3.70 -17.87 4.51
CA ARG A 829 5.18 -17.87 4.55
C ARG A 829 5.81 -16.52 4.88
N ALA A 830 5.07 -15.43 4.70
CA ALA A 830 5.47 -14.07 5.07
C ALA A 830 4.90 -13.65 6.44
N GLY A 831 4.35 -14.59 7.21
CA GLY A 831 3.77 -14.33 8.54
C GLY A 831 2.39 -13.69 8.52
N ARG A 832 1.71 -13.66 7.36
CA ARG A 832 0.35 -13.10 7.24
C ARG A 832 -0.71 -14.21 7.32
N PRO A 833 -1.81 -14.01 8.07
CA PRO A 833 -2.88 -14.99 8.11
C PRO A 833 -3.58 -15.10 6.75
N TYR A 834 -3.87 -16.33 6.31
CA TYR A 834 -4.69 -16.59 5.12
C TYR A 834 -6.15 -16.80 5.50
N ARG A 835 -6.40 -17.80 6.35
CA ARG A 835 -7.68 -18.02 7.02
C ARG A 835 -7.78 -17.13 8.25
N MET A 836 -8.93 -16.46 8.42
CA MET A 836 -9.15 -15.48 9.49
C MET A 836 -10.47 -15.77 10.20
N ALA A 837 -10.56 -15.35 11.46
CA ALA A 837 -11.77 -15.51 12.26
C ALA A 837 -12.76 -14.37 11.97
N PRO A 838 -14.09 -14.62 12.03
CA PRO A 838 -15.07 -13.55 12.04
C PRO A 838 -14.90 -12.68 13.29
N GLN A 839 -15.44 -11.46 13.26
CA GLN A 839 -15.39 -10.51 14.36
C GLN A 839 -16.80 -10.05 14.72
N TYR A 840 -17.02 -9.82 16.01
CA TYR A 840 -18.22 -9.20 16.54
C TYR A 840 -17.81 -8.00 17.38
N TYR A 841 -18.52 -6.91 17.20
CA TYR A 841 -18.28 -5.65 17.88
C TYR A 841 -19.56 -5.22 18.58
N ARG A 842 -19.54 -5.21 19.92
CA ARG A 842 -20.64 -4.68 20.72
C ARG A 842 -20.51 -3.17 20.79
N ASN A 843 -21.57 -2.47 20.43
CA ASN A 843 -21.76 -1.04 20.58
C ASN A 843 -21.95 -0.71 22.07
N ARG A 844 -21.59 0.51 22.46
CA ARG A 844 -21.72 0.99 23.84
C ARG A 844 -22.84 2.00 24.01
N GLY A 845 -23.66 2.20 22.97
CA GLY A 845 -24.68 3.25 22.90
C GLY A 845 -24.14 4.67 22.73
N ASP A 846 -22.84 4.82 22.43
CA ASP A 846 -22.21 6.11 22.17
C ASP A 846 -21.40 6.14 20.87
N GLY A 847 -21.68 5.20 19.96
CA GLY A 847 -20.98 5.04 18.68
C GLY A 847 -19.57 4.45 18.81
N ARG A 848 -19.21 3.91 19.99
CA ARG A 848 -17.95 3.19 20.23
C ARG A 848 -18.18 1.71 20.39
N PHE A 849 -17.22 0.93 19.90
CA PHE A 849 -17.34 -0.51 19.79
C PHE A 849 -16.26 -1.24 20.60
N ASP A 850 -16.65 -2.37 21.19
CA ASP A 850 -15.76 -3.33 21.83
C ASP A 850 -15.73 -4.64 21.03
N LEU A 851 -14.52 -5.12 20.70
CA LEU A 851 -14.33 -6.42 20.07
C LEU A 851 -14.63 -7.53 21.10
N GLY A 852 -15.60 -8.39 20.80
CA GLY A 852 -15.93 -9.55 21.62
C GLY A 852 -14.90 -10.67 21.51
N ALA A 853 -14.66 -11.37 22.62
CA ALA A 853 -13.78 -12.53 22.66
C ALA A 853 -14.52 -13.80 22.23
N ALA A 854 -13.83 -14.76 21.61
CA ALA A 854 -14.45 -15.99 21.13
C ALA A 854 -15.01 -16.85 22.27
N GLU A 855 -14.39 -16.78 23.47
CA GLU A 855 -14.87 -17.48 24.66
C GLU A 855 -16.24 -16.98 25.14
N ASP A 856 -16.53 -15.70 24.88
CA ASP A 856 -17.78 -15.04 25.26
C ASP A 856 -18.85 -15.26 24.18
N LEU A 857 -18.48 -15.11 22.91
CA LEU A 857 -19.39 -15.18 21.76
C LEU A 857 -19.75 -16.60 21.32
N GLY A 858 -18.89 -17.57 21.58
CA GLY A 858 -19.05 -18.96 21.13
C GLY A 858 -17.93 -19.43 20.18
N PRO A 859 -17.72 -20.76 20.07
CA PRO A 859 -16.53 -21.34 19.47
C PRO A 859 -16.31 -20.97 18.00
N HIS A 860 -17.37 -20.64 17.26
CA HIS A 860 -17.28 -20.24 15.85
C HIS A 860 -16.41 -19.00 15.65
N PHE A 861 -16.40 -18.06 16.60
CA PHE A 861 -15.56 -16.86 16.54
C PHE A 861 -14.07 -17.13 16.75
N ALA A 862 -13.67 -18.35 17.10
CA ALA A 862 -12.26 -18.79 17.10
C ALA A 862 -11.87 -19.52 15.80
N GLU A 863 -12.84 -19.98 15.00
CA GLU A 863 -12.59 -20.71 13.77
C GLU A 863 -11.97 -19.79 12.71
N ARG A 864 -11.16 -20.35 11.81
CA ARG A 864 -10.48 -19.59 10.77
C ARG A 864 -10.79 -20.19 9.41
N TYR A 865 -11.42 -19.39 8.54
CA TYR A 865 -11.80 -19.79 7.19
C TYR A 865 -11.72 -18.59 6.24
N LEU A 866 -12.13 -18.77 4.98
CA LEU A 866 -12.20 -17.72 3.96
C LEU A 866 -13.63 -17.25 3.77
N GLY A 867 -14.13 -16.45 4.71
CA GLY A 867 -15.50 -15.94 4.68
C GLY A 867 -15.69 -14.87 3.60
N ARG A 868 -16.90 -14.81 3.03
CA ARG A 868 -17.28 -13.93 1.90
C ARG A 868 -18.59 -13.21 2.19
N GLY A 869 -19.69 -13.65 1.63
CA GLY A 869 -21.01 -13.05 1.82
C GLY A 869 -21.53 -13.26 3.23
N LEU A 870 -22.36 -12.33 3.68
CA LEU A 870 -23.01 -12.35 4.98
C LEU A 870 -24.41 -11.72 4.84
N ALA A 871 -25.44 -12.37 5.37
CA ALA A 871 -26.80 -11.83 5.44
C ALA A 871 -27.39 -12.02 6.84
N ARG A 872 -28.26 -11.08 7.23
CA ARG A 872 -29.05 -11.14 8.48
C ARG A 872 -30.38 -11.85 8.24
N LEU A 873 -30.86 -12.55 9.25
CA LEU A 873 -32.18 -13.20 9.27
C LEU A 873 -32.61 -13.47 10.71
N ASP A 874 -33.83 -13.94 10.88
CA ASP A 874 -34.32 -14.59 12.12
C ASP A 874 -34.90 -15.93 11.67
N TRP A 875 -34.04 -16.94 11.53
CA TRP A 875 -34.39 -18.12 10.75
C TRP A 875 -35.37 -19.05 11.47
N ASN A 876 -35.40 -18.96 12.80
CA ASN A 876 -36.27 -19.74 13.66
C ASN A 876 -37.44 -18.90 14.23
N ARG A 877 -37.52 -17.61 13.88
CA ARG A 877 -38.57 -16.66 14.28
C ARG A 877 -38.66 -16.46 15.79
N ASP A 878 -37.52 -16.48 16.46
CA ASP A 878 -37.45 -16.28 17.91
C ASP A 878 -37.23 -14.81 18.32
N GLY A 879 -37.16 -13.90 17.34
CA GLY A 879 -37.01 -12.47 17.51
C GLY A 879 -35.56 -12.01 17.72
N ARG A 880 -34.58 -12.92 17.74
CA ARG A 880 -33.16 -12.57 17.85
C ARG A 880 -32.50 -12.56 16.47
N PRO A 881 -31.67 -11.55 16.16
CA PRO A 881 -30.97 -11.53 14.88
C PRO A 881 -29.94 -12.65 14.77
N ASP A 882 -30.09 -13.46 13.73
CA ASP A 882 -29.18 -14.50 13.28
C ASP A 882 -28.36 -14.03 12.07
N VAL A 883 -27.34 -14.80 11.71
CA VAL A 883 -26.46 -14.50 10.57
C VAL A 883 -26.16 -15.74 9.76
N VAL A 884 -26.28 -15.64 8.43
CA VAL A 884 -25.79 -16.66 7.50
C VAL A 884 -24.55 -16.14 6.77
N ILE A 885 -23.50 -16.97 6.69
CA ILE A 885 -22.19 -16.60 6.11
C ILE A 885 -21.83 -17.61 5.02
N THR A 886 -21.39 -17.12 3.86
CA THR A 886 -20.77 -17.94 2.83
C THR A 886 -19.26 -17.94 2.97
N ALA A 887 -18.63 -19.03 2.54
CA ALA A 887 -17.18 -19.17 2.56
C ALA A 887 -16.68 -19.93 1.33
N VAL A 888 -15.42 -19.72 0.99
CA VAL A 888 -14.79 -20.38 -0.17
C VAL A 888 -14.32 -21.80 0.15
N ASP A 889 -13.79 -22.02 1.35
CA ASP A 889 -13.05 -23.24 1.68
C ASP A 889 -13.72 -24.15 2.73
N VAL A 890 -14.83 -23.70 3.31
CA VAL A 890 -15.68 -24.44 4.25
C VAL A 890 -17.16 -24.37 3.82
N PRO A 891 -18.04 -25.25 4.32
CA PRO A 891 -19.48 -25.10 4.12
C PRO A 891 -20.01 -23.76 4.66
N ALA A 892 -21.18 -23.35 4.19
CA ALA A 892 -21.91 -22.19 4.72
C ALA A 892 -22.17 -22.34 6.23
N VAL A 893 -22.24 -21.21 6.91
CA VAL A 893 -22.40 -21.11 8.35
C VAL A 893 -23.73 -20.42 8.65
N LEU A 894 -24.49 -20.95 9.61
CA LEU A 894 -25.72 -20.34 10.11
C LEU A 894 -25.54 -20.08 11.60
N LEU A 895 -25.15 -18.86 11.96
CA LEU A 895 -24.97 -18.41 13.33
C LEU A 895 -26.33 -18.06 13.93
N THR A 896 -26.81 -18.95 14.79
CA THR A 896 -28.03 -18.76 15.57
C THR A 896 -27.71 -18.04 16.87
N ASN A 897 -28.43 -16.96 17.13
CA ASN A 897 -28.31 -16.19 18.37
C ASN A 897 -29.02 -16.91 19.51
N SER A 898 -28.22 -17.30 20.50
CA SER A 898 -28.59 -18.09 21.68
C SER A 898 -28.40 -17.34 22.98
N THR A 899 -28.29 -16.01 22.92
CA THR A 899 -28.16 -15.12 24.07
C THR A 899 -29.34 -15.33 25.03
N GLU A 900 -29.05 -15.58 26.31
CA GLU A 900 -30.09 -15.67 27.33
C GLU A 900 -30.68 -14.28 27.54
N ALA A 901 -32.01 -14.14 27.38
CA ALA A 901 -32.72 -12.87 27.19
C ALA A 901 -32.26 -11.71 28.10
N SER A 902 -31.59 -10.74 27.49
CA SER A 902 -31.58 -9.33 27.85
C SER A 902 -32.45 -8.61 26.79
N GLY A 903 -33.32 -7.69 27.20
CA GLY A 903 -34.10 -6.87 26.25
C GLY A 903 -35.44 -7.44 25.72
N HIS A 904 -36.17 -6.58 25.00
CA HIS A 904 -37.43 -6.86 24.32
C HIS A 904 -37.42 -6.14 22.96
N TRP A 905 -37.93 -6.79 21.91
CA TRP A 905 -38.12 -6.17 20.59
C TRP A 905 -38.98 -4.89 20.72
N LEU A 906 -38.54 -3.77 20.16
CA LEU A 906 -39.32 -2.52 20.10
C LEU A 906 -40.30 -2.49 18.93
#